data_AF-A0A5C9BMC3-F1
#
_entry.id   AF-A0A5C9BMC3-F1
#
_cell.length_a   1.000
_cell.length_b   1.000
_cell.length_c   1.000
_cell.angle_alpha   90.00
_cell.angle_beta   90.00
_cell.angle_gamma   90.00
#
_symmetry.space_group_name_H-M   'P 1'
#
loop_
_entity.id
_entity.type
_entity.pdbx_description
1 polymer ?
#
loop_
_entity_poly.entity_id
_entity_poly.type
_entity_poly.pdbx_seq_one_letter_code
_entity_poly.pdbx_strand_id
1 'polypeptide(L)'
;MLRASNVPARYVRGTVRVLDNTAKGADGRGPRWIGAKTYQGAQMVLSANGNPSASYGTNSVGLAHVWVEACLPYSAYRGAALDDSGHRWVPLDASYKDHRYQAGIAVDSTFDFDYTGWLASRIDVQGRYRLPQESFADQVEAHARTKAPNYANNTLEDVPYKSEIKRANFDILPIVPPYEVISYDSWSGVAGGSAETASLPDRHRYRLQVSVRNKSGTTPENFTGNLLAQKTLNLADVATSRLTLAFRGATAGDQTAYDNWLNSVDPSLAPTCAATANVVPVLRLDGVEQTKDAGSGSTTLCSSDNVLQLSVTVAELTKNAGVVSSTKYANIAAASLQALHANAWHTSDAYLAKRTETLLAAVRANSNPNASEVARDAIEGEFLNLTAAKYSRYVVDATRDAGRFFGESGTTGVSLGLTSAQVKVNYLFDLPYGLFRKGFLVDWPGSLSTSSTLDGTTGDSRAFKLAGFAGSAYEAFIWHETANLDAVSTTRGMQFAKEQGIEILQINNATDWAAQKSKLTSNANSALNYTASHVAQIETAYVNAGFKLTIPRSLIQYPDSAGWKGATFYTEKFTSTTLEAGFPISAYSGGVTVEPSAGTGESGAGNTTYGGSGVGTSLGDIYNIGTGSGTIAEITATITAQNAGINSYQTANGFTGGTTASGDPVNMVTGNLIHNERDIA
;
A
#
# COMPACT_ATOMS: atom_id res chain seq x y z
N MET A 1 17.40 14.54 20.69
CA MET A 1 17.41 14.27 22.14
C MET A 1 18.65 14.87 22.81
N LEU A 2 19.87 14.32 22.63
CA LEU A 2 21.08 14.82 23.33
C LEU A 2 21.28 16.34 23.26
N ARG A 3 21.21 16.94 22.05
CA ARG A 3 21.30 18.40 21.90
C ARG A 3 20.18 19.17 22.60
N ALA A 4 18.97 18.61 22.65
CA ALA A 4 17.85 19.21 23.39
C ALA A 4 18.07 19.12 24.92
N SER A 5 18.82 18.14 25.38
CA SER A 5 19.31 18.02 26.75
C SER A 5 20.62 18.82 27.00
N ASN A 6 20.96 19.75 26.11
CA ASN A 6 22.16 20.58 26.16
C ASN A 6 23.49 19.81 26.12
N VAL A 7 23.51 18.60 25.55
CA VAL A 7 24.73 17.83 25.28
C VAL A 7 25.16 18.02 23.83
N PRO A 8 26.35 18.58 23.54
CA PRO A 8 26.85 18.67 22.18
C PRO A 8 26.97 17.28 21.55
N ALA A 9 26.37 17.10 20.37
CA ALA A 9 26.35 15.82 19.68
C ALA A 9 26.51 16.01 18.16
N ARG A 10 27.08 15.04 17.46
CA ARG A 10 27.27 15.05 15.99
C ARG A 10 27.05 13.65 15.41
N TYR A 11 26.65 13.57 14.14
CA TYR A 11 26.61 12.31 13.43
C TYR A 11 27.99 12.01 12.86
N VAL A 12 28.42 10.76 12.97
CA VAL A 12 29.65 10.26 12.37
C VAL A 12 29.30 9.12 11.42
N ARG A 13 29.87 9.16 10.21
CA ARG A 13 29.70 8.13 9.19
C ARG A 13 31.00 7.39 8.97
N GLY A 14 30.91 6.09 8.75
CA GLY A 14 32.04 5.28 8.35
C GLY A 14 31.65 3.91 7.84
N THR A 15 32.62 3.21 7.27
CA THR A 15 32.48 1.79 6.96
C THR A 15 33.00 1.02 8.16
N VAL A 16 32.17 0.13 8.69
CA VAL A 16 32.46 -0.62 9.91
C VAL A 16 32.48 -2.12 9.63
N ARG A 17 33.17 -2.87 10.49
CA ARG A 17 33.24 -4.32 10.44
C ARG A 17 32.95 -4.92 11.81
N VAL A 18 31.99 -5.83 11.83
CA VAL A 18 31.71 -6.68 12.99
C VAL A 18 32.45 -8.00 12.78
N LEU A 19 33.56 -8.20 13.48
CA LEU A 19 34.46 -9.34 13.34
C LEU A 19 34.41 -10.25 14.57
N ASP A 20 34.16 -11.53 14.41
CA ASP A 20 34.35 -12.51 15.48
C ASP A 20 35.73 -13.17 15.40
N ASN A 21 36.32 -13.58 16.54
CA ASN A 21 37.63 -14.23 16.53
C ASN A 21 37.65 -15.52 15.69
N THR A 22 36.51 -16.22 15.63
CA THR A 22 36.28 -17.40 14.81
C THR A 22 34.87 -17.33 14.23
N ALA A 23 34.60 -18.09 13.15
CA ALA A 23 33.26 -18.18 12.59
C ALA A 23 32.32 -18.87 13.58
N LYS A 24 31.19 -18.22 13.89
CA LYS A 24 30.18 -18.73 14.84
C LYS A 24 28.81 -18.98 14.22
N GLY A 25 28.68 -18.86 12.89
CA GLY A 25 27.38 -19.00 12.21
C GLY A 25 26.33 -18.06 12.80
N ALA A 26 25.18 -18.59 13.19
CA ALA A 26 24.08 -17.85 13.81
C ALA A 26 24.48 -17.18 15.15
N ASP A 27 25.49 -17.72 15.84
CA ASP A 27 26.05 -17.16 17.08
C ASP A 27 27.16 -16.12 16.82
N GLY A 28 27.32 -15.65 15.58
CA GLY A 28 28.21 -14.52 15.26
C GLY A 28 27.61 -13.19 15.69
N ARG A 29 28.44 -12.21 16.08
CA ARG A 29 27.97 -10.86 16.47
C ARG A 29 27.27 -10.13 15.32
N GLY A 30 27.80 -10.27 14.10
CA GLY A 30 27.20 -9.69 12.90
C GLY A 30 25.82 -10.30 12.59
N PRO A 31 25.71 -11.63 12.41
CA PRO A 31 24.44 -12.31 12.22
C PRO A 31 23.40 -12.00 13.28
N ARG A 32 23.77 -12.00 14.58
CA ARG A 32 22.82 -11.68 15.65
C ARG A 32 22.34 -10.23 15.65
N TRP A 33 23.19 -9.29 15.29
CA TRP A 33 22.79 -7.88 15.18
C TRP A 33 21.78 -7.68 14.05
N ILE A 34 22.03 -8.28 12.88
CA ILE A 34 21.17 -8.11 11.70
C ILE A 34 19.91 -8.98 11.74
N GLY A 35 19.93 -10.08 12.49
CA GLY A 35 18.84 -11.05 12.53
C GLY A 35 18.94 -12.17 11.51
N ALA A 36 20.17 -12.55 11.15
CA ALA A 36 20.45 -13.63 10.22
C ALA A 36 21.01 -14.89 10.93
N LYS A 37 20.97 -16.02 10.22
CA LYS A 37 21.54 -17.32 10.62
C LYS A 37 22.97 -17.51 10.14
N THR A 38 23.45 -16.69 9.19
CA THR A 38 24.82 -16.74 8.65
C THR A 38 25.37 -15.34 8.36
N TYR A 39 26.70 -15.20 8.23
CA TYR A 39 27.33 -13.93 7.82
C TYR A 39 26.90 -13.51 6.40
N GLN A 40 26.71 -14.48 5.50
CA GLN A 40 26.17 -14.24 4.16
C GLN A 40 24.72 -13.75 4.22
N GLY A 41 23.85 -14.40 5.00
CA GLY A 41 22.47 -13.95 5.18
C GLY A 41 22.39 -12.53 5.75
N ALA A 42 23.27 -12.18 6.70
CA ALA A 42 23.36 -10.82 7.24
C ALA A 42 23.74 -9.79 6.15
N GLN A 43 24.70 -10.13 5.29
CA GLN A 43 25.07 -9.27 4.16
C GLN A 43 23.94 -9.17 3.13
N MET A 44 23.21 -10.25 2.85
CA MET A 44 22.06 -10.22 1.94
C MET A 44 20.98 -9.27 2.46
N VAL A 45 20.57 -9.39 3.72
CA VAL A 45 19.60 -8.48 4.36
C VAL A 45 20.05 -7.02 4.26
N LEU A 46 21.32 -6.72 4.57
CA LEU A 46 21.88 -5.37 4.48
C LEU A 46 21.88 -4.84 3.04
N SER A 47 22.30 -5.66 2.08
CA SER A 47 22.40 -5.27 0.67
C SER A 47 21.04 -5.09 0.00
N ALA A 48 20.07 -5.96 0.31
CA ALA A 48 18.70 -5.86 -0.18
C ALA A 48 17.99 -4.61 0.35
N ASN A 49 18.35 -4.17 1.56
CA ASN A 49 17.86 -2.92 2.16
C ASN A 49 18.75 -1.70 1.84
N GLY A 50 19.61 -1.79 0.80
CA GLY A 50 20.29 -0.65 0.20
C GLY A 50 21.57 -0.18 0.91
N ASN A 51 22.16 -0.98 1.80
CA ASN A 51 23.43 -0.62 2.40
C ASN A 51 24.58 -0.69 1.37
N PRO A 52 25.27 0.44 1.08
CA PRO A 52 26.22 0.51 -0.03
C PRO A 52 27.57 -0.20 0.24
N SER A 53 27.89 -0.55 1.49
CA SER A 53 29.13 -1.26 1.84
C SER A 53 28.87 -2.64 2.47
N ALA A 54 27.67 -3.20 2.24
CA ALA A 54 27.31 -4.54 2.72
C ALA A 54 28.30 -5.59 2.18
N SER A 55 29.00 -6.27 3.08
CA SER A 55 29.98 -7.30 2.75
C SER A 55 30.00 -8.38 3.83
N TYR A 56 30.49 -9.57 3.49
CA TYR A 56 30.71 -10.65 4.45
C TYR A 56 32.08 -11.27 4.25
N GLY A 57 32.62 -11.83 5.33
CA GLY A 57 33.74 -12.77 5.32
C GLY A 57 33.38 -14.01 6.13
N THR A 58 34.34 -14.93 6.31
CA THR A 58 34.14 -16.19 7.04
C THR A 58 33.58 -15.99 8.46
N ASN A 59 33.98 -14.90 9.13
CA ASN A 59 33.66 -14.55 10.51
C ASN A 59 33.36 -13.06 10.68
N SER A 60 32.96 -12.36 9.61
CA SER A 60 32.68 -10.92 9.69
C SER A 60 31.56 -10.44 8.78
N VAL A 61 30.93 -9.33 9.17
CA VAL A 61 30.01 -8.54 8.34
C VAL A 61 30.55 -7.11 8.27
N GLY A 62 30.61 -6.55 7.07
CA GLY A 62 30.93 -5.13 6.84
C GLY A 62 29.72 -4.36 6.34
N LEU A 63 29.63 -3.09 6.70
CA LEU A 63 28.52 -2.20 6.31
C LEU A 63 28.91 -0.73 6.39
N ALA A 64 28.24 0.10 5.59
CA ALA A 64 28.26 1.54 5.79
C ALA A 64 27.34 1.85 6.98
N HIS A 65 27.82 2.66 7.92
CA HIS A 65 27.14 2.88 9.18
C HIS A 65 27.22 4.33 9.64
N VAL A 66 26.22 4.74 10.41
CA VAL A 66 26.17 6.06 11.05
C VAL A 66 25.92 5.87 12.54
N TRP A 67 26.75 6.49 13.36
CA TRP A 67 26.57 6.56 14.80
C TRP A 67 26.60 8.02 15.27
N VAL A 68 26.37 8.24 16.56
CA VAL A 68 26.44 9.57 17.16
C VAL A 68 27.70 9.67 18.00
N GLU A 69 28.32 10.83 18.03
CA GLU A 69 29.29 11.18 19.08
C GLU A 69 28.72 12.28 19.96
N ALA A 70 28.92 12.16 21.26
CA ALA A 70 28.55 13.17 22.26
C ALA A 70 29.79 13.70 22.97
N CYS A 71 29.87 15.02 23.18
CA CYS A 71 30.93 15.63 23.97
C CYS A 71 30.58 15.51 25.45
N LEU A 72 31.30 14.69 26.20
CA LEU A 72 31.02 14.37 27.60
C LEU A 72 32.29 14.57 28.47
N PRO A 73 32.16 14.98 29.74
CA PRO A 73 33.27 15.07 30.71
C PRO A 73 33.73 13.67 31.14
N TYR A 74 34.41 12.96 30.23
CA TYR A 74 34.66 11.53 30.36
C TYR A 74 35.66 11.18 31.47
N SER A 75 36.55 12.11 31.84
CA SER A 75 37.45 12.01 33.00
C SER A 75 36.69 11.74 34.30
N ALA A 76 35.54 12.40 34.51
CA ALA A 76 34.70 12.25 35.70
C ALA A 76 34.15 10.82 35.86
N TYR A 77 33.87 10.12 34.75
CA TYR A 77 33.44 8.71 34.76
C TYR A 77 34.56 7.72 35.15
N ARG A 78 35.80 8.19 35.32
CA ARG A 78 36.95 7.39 35.73
C ARG A 78 37.56 7.84 37.05
N GLY A 79 36.77 8.50 37.89
CA GLY A 79 37.15 8.87 39.25
C GLY A 79 37.94 10.18 39.37
N ALA A 80 37.98 11.00 38.31
CA ALA A 80 38.45 12.39 38.42
C ALA A 80 37.37 13.28 39.06
N ALA A 81 37.77 14.46 39.54
CA ALA A 81 36.83 15.46 40.07
C ALA A 81 35.77 15.83 39.00
N LEU A 82 34.55 16.13 39.45
CA LEU A 82 33.49 16.70 38.62
C LEU A 82 33.82 18.16 38.31
N ASP A 83 34.59 18.39 37.24
CA ASP A 83 34.90 19.71 36.71
C ASP A 83 34.68 19.74 35.18
N ASP A 84 34.89 20.91 34.57
CA ASP A 84 34.76 21.11 33.12
C ASP A 84 35.94 20.54 32.31
N SER A 85 36.92 19.91 32.97
CA SER A 85 38.09 19.33 32.31
C SER A 85 37.81 17.91 31.79
N GLY A 86 38.58 17.47 30.79
CA GLY A 86 38.50 16.09 30.27
C GLY A 86 37.26 15.78 29.42
N HIS A 87 36.63 16.81 28.84
CA HIS A 87 35.64 16.64 27.78
C HIS A 87 36.24 15.95 26.55
N ARG A 88 35.50 14.99 25.99
CA ARG A 88 35.86 14.32 24.75
C ARG A 88 34.62 13.86 23.99
N TRP A 89 34.78 13.68 22.69
CA TRP A 89 33.79 12.99 21.87
C TRP A 89 33.80 11.50 22.23
N VAL A 90 32.63 11.00 22.63
CA VAL A 90 32.38 9.60 22.97
C VAL A 90 31.37 9.04 21.98
N PRO A 91 31.69 7.91 21.29
CA PRO A 91 30.77 7.29 20.35
C PRO A 91 29.62 6.60 21.10
N LEU A 92 28.40 6.86 20.62
CA LEU A 92 27.15 6.30 21.09
C LEU A 92 26.39 5.75 19.89
N ASP A 93 26.14 4.44 19.90
CA ASP A 93 25.38 3.78 18.85
C ASP A 93 24.20 3.00 19.44
N ALA A 94 23.01 3.62 19.40
CA ALA A 94 21.77 3.00 19.86
C ALA A 94 21.19 1.97 18.86
N SER A 95 21.72 1.90 17.64
CA SER A 95 21.28 0.95 16.61
C SER A 95 21.93 -0.41 16.76
N TYR A 96 23.14 -0.48 17.33
CA TYR A 96 23.80 -1.74 17.64
C TYR A 96 23.13 -2.43 18.84
N LYS A 97 22.55 -3.60 18.58
CA LYS A 97 21.92 -4.44 19.61
C LYS A 97 22.43 -5.86 19.46
N ASP A 98 22.91 -6.45 20.55
CA ASP A 98 23.18 -7.89 20.60
C ASP A 98 21.89 -8.60 20.96
N HIS A 99 21.62 -9.72 20.31
CA HIS A 99 20.39 -10.48 20.48
C HIS A 99 20.70 -11.92 20.89
N ARG A 100 19.73 -12.61 21.47
CA ARG A 100 19.67 -14.06 21.61
C ARG A 100 18.55 -14.57 20.72
N TYR A 101 18.79 -15.65 19.98
CA TYR A 101 17.78 -16.19 19.07
C TYR A 101 17.31 -17.57 19.50
N GLN A 102 16.02 -17.84 19.32
CA GLN A 102 15.52 -19.19 19.18
C GLN A 102 15.62 -19.60 17.71
N ALA A 103 16.01 -20.85 17.44
CA ALA A 103 16.18 -21.33 16.06
C ALA A 103 14.87 -21.36 15.24
N GLY A 104 13.74 -21.56 15.93
CA GLY A 104 12.43 -21.79 15.33
C GLY A 104 12.27 -23.20 14.78
N ILE A 105 11.02 -23.60 14.51
CA ILE A 105 10.69 -24.83 13.79
C ILE A 105 10.80 -24.55 12.29
N ALA A 106 11.68 -25.28 11.60
CA ALA A 106 11.79 -25.15 10.16
C ALA A 106 10.54 -25.72 9.47
N VAL A 107 9.97 -24.92 8.57
CA VAL A 107 8.98 -25.37 7.60
C VAL A 107 9.72 -26.11 6.47
N ASP A 108 9.23 -27.29 6.08
CA ASP A 108 9.91 -28.10 5.05
C ASP A 108 10.08 -27.33 3.73
N SER A 109 11.13 -27.62 2.97
CA SER A 109 11.39 -26.96 1.67
C SER A 109 10.30 -27.21 0.63
N THR A 110 9.53 -28.30 0.76
CA THR A 110 8.41 -28.64 -0.12
C THR A 110 7.06 -28.16 0.39
N PHE A 111 6.99 -27.61 1.60
CA PHE A 111 5.76 -27.09 2.16
C PHE A 111 5.53 -25.67 1.63
N ASP A 112 4.38 -25.45 1.00
CA ASP A 112 3.99 -24.17 0.44
C ASP A 112 2.50 -23.92 0.75
N PHE A 113 2.05 -22.69 0.58
CA PHE A 113 0.66 -22.32 0.75
C PHE A 113 -0.23 -23.06 -0.25
N ASP A 114 -1.35 -23.62 0.21
CA ASP A 114 -2.36 -24.21 -0.67
C ASP A 114 -3.15 -23.14 -1.44
N TYR A 115 -2.54 -22.63 -2.51
CA TYR A 115 -3.20 -21.67 -3.41
C TYR A 115 -4.45 -22.27 -4.08
N THR A 116 -4.46 -23.58 -4.35
CA THR A 116 -5.58 -24.21 -5.07
C THR A 116 -6.81 -24.26 -4.19
N GLY A 117 -6.67 -24.72 -2.94
CA GLY A 117 -7.73 -24.74 -1.96
C GLY A 117 -8.20 -23.32 -1.59
N TRP A 118 -7.28 -22.39 -1.35
CA TRP A 118 -7.64 -21.03 -0.98
C TRP A 118 -8.30 -20.22 -2.12
N LEU A 119 -7.87 -20.40 -3.36
CA LEU A 119 -8.50 -19.75 -4.51
C LEU A 119 -9.83 -20.40 -4.93
N ALA A 120 -10.22 -21.54 -4.35
CA ALA A 120 -11.45 -22.23 -4.74
C ALA A 120 -12.73 -21.49 -4.31
N SER A 121 -12.64 -20.67 -3.25
CA SER A 121 -13.77 -19.96 -2.66
C SER A 121 -13.30 -18.69 -1.95
N ARG A 122 -14.12 -17.64 -1.96
CA ARG A 122 -13.89 -16.41 -1.17
C ARG A 122 -14.13 -16.59 0.32
N ILE A 123 -14.98 -17.55 0.68
CA ILE A 123 -15.32 -17.89 2.06
C ILE A 123 -14.72 -19.25 2.42
N ASP A 124 -14.15 -19.35 3.62
CA ASP A 124 -13.66 -20.62 4.15
C ASP A 124 -14.82 -21.57 4.50
N VAL A 125 -14.49 -22.81 4.88
CA VAL A 125 -15.50 -23.84 5.22
C VAL A 125 -16.34 -23.49 6.45
N GLN A 126 -15.92 -22.50 7.24
CA GLN A 126 -16.65 -21.93 8.37
C GLN A 126 -17.44 -20.67 8.00
N GLY A 127 -17.46 -20.29 6.72
CA GLY A 127 -18.20 -19.13 6.22
C GLY A 127 -17.51 -17.78 6.48
N ARG A 128 -16.21 -17.76 6.76
CA ARG A 128 -15.46 -16.54 7.05
C ARG A 128 -14.66 -16.08 5.83
N TYR A 129 -14.56 -14.77 5.64
CA TYR A 129 -13.56 -14.20 4.73
C TYR A 129 -12.19 -14.30 5.39
N ARG A 130 -11.25 -15.02 4.76
CA ARG A 130 -9.93 -15.27 5.33
C ARG A 130 -8.82 -14.94 4.36
N LEU A 131 -7.93 -14.06 4.80
CA LEU A 131 -6.80 -13.57 3.99
C LEU A 131 -5.75 -14.69 3.83
N PRO A 132 -4.94 -14.66 2.75
CA PRO A 132 -4.08 -15.79 2.43
C PRO A 132 -2.99 -16.04 3.50
N GLN A 133 -2.41 -14.98 4.08
CA GLN A 133 -1.46 -15.10 5.18
C GLN A 133 -2.07 -15.65 6.48
N GLU A 134 -3.37 -15.40 6.73
CA GLU A 134 -4.09 -15.95 7.88
C GLU A 134 -4.41 -17.43 7.68
N SER A 135 -4.78 -17.82 6.45
CA SER A 135 -4.96 -19.22 6.07
C SER A 135 -3.63 -19.97 6.10
N PHE A 136 -2.55 -19.33 5.64
CA PHE A 136 -1.22 -19.91 5.71
C PHE A 136 -0.72 -20.09 7.14
N ALA A 137 -1.02 -19.15 8.05
CA ALA A 137 -0.70 -19.28 9.47
C ALA A 137 -1.32 -20.55 10.08
N ASP A 138 -2.59 -20.85 9.76
CA ASP A 138 -3.24 -22.10 10.20
C ASP A 138 -2.56 -23.34 9.60
N GLN A 139 -2.20 -23.30 8.31
CA GLN A 139 -1.49 -24.39 7.63
C GLN A 139 -0.10 -24.63 8.26
N VAL A 140 0.62 -23.55 8.56
CA VAL A 140 1.93 -23.58 9.22
C VAL A 140 1.81 -24.13 10.63
N GLU A 141 0.82 -23.72 11.41
CA GLU A 141 0.60 -24.25 12.75
C GLU A 141 0.31 -25.76 12.70
N ALA A 142 -0.58 -26.19 11.80
CA ALA A 142 -0.88 -27.61 11.60
C ALA A 142 0.38 -28.39 11.18
N HIS A 143 1.20 -27.84 10.29
CA HIS A 143 2.47 -28.44 9.88
C HIS A 143 3.47 -28.52 11.04
N ALA A 144 3.65 -27.44 11.79
CA ALA A 144 4.55 -27.36 12.93
C ALA A 144 4.18 -28.40 14.00
N ARG A 145 2.88 -28.67 14.21
CA ARG A 145 2.41 -29.70 15.15
C ARG A 145 2.85 -31.13 14.80
N THR A 146 3.37 -31.36 13.59
CA THR A 146 3.95 -32.66 13.18
C THR A 146 5.45 -32.77 13.44
N LYS A 147 6.09 -31.70 13.93
CA LYS A 147 7.55 -31.59 14.04
C LYS A 147 8.03 -31.63 15.50
N ALA A 148 9.24 -32.14 15.71
CA ALA A 148 9.96 -31.97 16.97
C ALA A 148 10.26 -30.47 17.22
N PRO A 149 10.48 -30.02 18.47
CA PRO A 149 10.59 -30.84 19.69
C PRO A 149 9.26 -31.16 20.38
N ASN A 150 8.23 -30.31 20.26
CA ASN A 150 7.01 -30.44 21.10
C ASN A 150 5.81 -31.05 20.37
N TYR A 151 5.91 -31.35 19.07
CA TYR A 151 4.85 -31.97 18.25
C TYR A 151 3.51 -31.26 18.44
N ALA A 152 2.46 -31.96 18.89
CA ALA A 152 1.11 -31.41 19.05
C ALA A 152 1.03 -30.16 19.96
N ASN A 153 2.05 -29.91 20.79
CA ASN A 153 2.14 -28.72 21.64
C ASN A 153 2.85 -27.53 20.98
N ASN A 154 3.36 -27.67 19.76
CA ASN A 154 3.92 -26.54 19.02
C ASN A 154 2.80 -25.54 18.67
N THR A 155 3.16 -24.27 18.81
CA THR A 155 2.32 -23.13 18.46
C THR A 155 2.93 -22.39 17.28
N LEU A 156 2.15 -21.49 16.67
CA LEU A 156 2.66 -20.59 15.63
C LEU A 156 3.86 -19.75 16.12
N GLU A 157 3.94 -19.50 17.42
CA GLU A 157 5.02 -18.74 18.03
C GLU A 157 6.38 -19.49 18.06
N ASP A 158 6.37 -20.81 17.88
CA ASP A 158 7.57 -21.64 17.87
C ASP A 158 8.23 -21.72 16.49
N VAL A 159 7.53 -21.29 15.42
CA VAL A 159 8.02 -21.39 14.03
C VAL A 159 9.09 -20.35 13.71
N PRO A 160 8.92 -19.04 14.00
CA PRO A 160 9.86 -18.03 13.54
C PRO A 160 11.20 -18.06 14.27
N TYR A 161 12.24 -17.58 13.58
CA TYR A 161 13.54 -17.25 14.16
C TYR A 161 13.43 -15.96 15.00
N LYS A 162 13.02 -16.09 16.27
CA LYS A 162 12.76 -14.93 17.15
C LYS A 162 13.98 -14.50 17.91
N SER A 163 14.04 -13.20 18.17
CA SER A 163 15.14 -12.55 18.87
C SER A 163 14.66 -11.93 20.19
N GLU A 164 15.50 -11.99 21.21
CA GLU A 164 15.40 -11.15 22.41
C GLU A 164 16.66 -10.27 22.51
N ILE A 165 16.49 -8.97 22.81
CA ILE A 165 17.63 -8.07 23.02
C ILE A 165 18.36 -8.49 24.29
N LYS A 166 19.65 -8.79 24.16
CA LYS A 166 20.54 -9.01 25.29
C LYS A 166 20.94 -7.67 25.88
N ARG A 167 20.23 -7.26 26.94
CA ARG A 167 20.55 -6.02 27.67
C ARG A 167 21.93 -6.15 28.32
N ALA A 168 22.81 -5.21 28.00
CA ALA A 168 24.10 -5.05 28.64
C ALA A 168 24.04 -3.85 29.60
N ASN A 169 24.56 -4.04 30.81
CA ASN A 169 24.80 -2.97 31.75
C ASN A 169 26.30 -2.65 31.73
N PHE A 170 26.62 -1.38 31.59
CA PHE A 170 28.00 -0.90 31.62
C PHE A 170 28.16 0.00 32.84
N ASP A 171 29.10 -0.33 33.73
CA ASP A 171 29.42 0.53 34.88
C ASP A 171 30.14 1.81 34.42
N ILE A 172 30.89 1.72 33.32
CA ILE A 172 31.61 2.83 32.69
C ILE A 172 31.24 2.84 31.20
N LEU A 173 30.92 4.03 30.70
CA LEU A 173 30.63 4.23 29.29
C LEU A 173 31.83 3.80 28.42
N PRO A 174 31.67 2.86 27.47
CA PRO A 174 32.74 2.51 26.56
C PRO A 174 33.19 3.69 25.70
N ILE A 175 34.47 3.69 25.35
CA ILE A 175 35.12 4.79 24.63
C ILE A 175 35.31 4.52 23.14
N VAL A 176 34.95 3.31 22.74
CA VAL A 176 35.03 2.78 21.38
C VAL A 176 33.69 2.11 21.07
N PRO A 177 33.25 2.12 19.80
CA PRO A 177 32.07 1.38 19.40
C PRO A 177 32.27 -0.15 19.53
N PRO A 178 31.19 -0.94 19.53
CA PRO A 178 31.25 -2.41 19.67
C PRO A 178 31.75 -3.14 18.40
N TYR A 179 32.30 -2.41 17.43
CA TYR A 179 32.77 -2.90 16.13
C TYR A 179 34.05 -2.16 15.72
N GLU A 180 34.74 -2.70 14.71
CA GLU A 180 35.91 -2.04 14.12
C GLU A 180 35.44 -0.97 13.14
N VAL A 181 35.97 0.26 13.25
CA VAL A 181 35.77 1.31 12.25
C VAL A 181 36.90 1.19 11.22
N ILE A 182 36.55 0.75 10.01
CA ILE A 182 37.53 0.51 8.93
C ILE A 182 37.91 1.83 8.26
N SER A 183 36.93 2.71 8.06
CA SER A 183 37.14 4.04 7.50
C SER A 183 36.14 5.04 8.08
N TYR A 184 36.56 6.28 8.19
CA TYR A 184 35.70 7.42 8.45
C TYR A 184 35.35 8.06 7.10
N ASP A 185 34.07 8.04 6.75
CA ASP A 185 33.63 8.33 5.38
C ASP A 185 33.03 9.74 5.29
N SER A 186 33.51 10.52 4.33
CA SER A 186 33.07 11.90 4.12
C SER A 186 31.56 12.03 3.94
N TRP A 187 30.95 13.02 4.60
CA TRP A 187 29.54 13.38 4.44
C TRP A 187 29.25 14.13 3.13
N SER A 188 30.25 14.74 2.47
CA SER A 188 30.06 15.43 1.18
C SER A 188 30.34 14.56 -0.04
N GLY A 189 30.96 13.39 0.16
CA GLY A 189 31.38 12.50 -0.94
C GLY A 189 32.74 12.88 -1.52
N VAL A 190 33.31 14.00 -1.07
CA VAL A 190 34.67 14.41 -1.42
C VAL A 190 35.66 13.62 -0.57
N ALA A 191 36.64 12.97 -1.21
CA ALA A 191 37.70 12.25 -0.54
C ALA A 191 38.45 13.15 0.44
N GLY A 192 38.69 12.68 1.66
CA GLY A 192 39.31 13.46 2.75
C GLY A 192 38.39 14.51 3.39
N GLY A 193 37.12 14.61 2.97
CA GLY A 193 36.13 15.47 3.62
C GLY A 193 35.72 14.96 5.01
N SER A 194 35.05 15.82 5.79
CA SER A 194 34.61 15.50 7.15
C SER A 194 33.68 14.29 7.21
N ALA A 195 34.01 13.33 8.07
CA ALA A 195 33.13 12.20 8.43
C ALA A 195 32.09 12.56 9.51
N GLU A 196 32.10 13.82 9.95
CA GLU A 196 31.24 14.35 10.99
C GLU A 196 30.30 15.41 10.43
N THR A 197 29.06 15.43 10.91
CA THR A 197 28.11 16.50 10.56
C THR A 197 27.14 16.80 11.69
N ALA A 198 26.70 18.05 11.77
CA ALA A 198 25.63 18.46 12.66
C ALA A 198 24.25 18.03 12.14
N SER A 199 24.06 17.92 10.83
CA SER A 199 22.76 17.58 10.23
C SER A 199 22.94 16.73 8.98
N LEU A 200 21.91 15.93 8.66
CA LEU A 200 21.93 15.07 7.47
C LEU A 200 21.97 15.93 6.19
N PRO A 201 23.06 15.88 5.39
CA PRO A 201 23.16 16.63 4.14
C PRO A 201 22.18 16.14 3.09
N ASP A 202 21.81 17.00 2.15
CA ASP A 202 20.78 16.72 1.14
C ASP A 202 21.06 15.48 0.29
N ARG A 203 22.33 15.18 -0.04
CA ARG A 203 22.67 14.02 -0.86
C ARG A 203 22.25 12.67 -0.26
N HIS A 204 22.10 12.62 1.06
CA HIS A 204 21.72 11.40 1.81
C HIS A 204 20.23 11.34 2.13
N ARG A 205 19.45 12.35 1.72
CA ARG A 205 18.01 12.39 1.97
C ARG A 205 17.30 11.64 0.86
N TYR A 206 16.36 10.78 1.25
CA TYR A 206 15.37 10.23 0.33
C TYR A 206 14.45 11.37 -0.13
N ARG A 207 14.34 11.54 -1.45
CA ARG A 207 13.53 12.56 -2.10
C ARG A 207 12.45 11.88 -2.93
N LEU A 208 11.19 12.27 -2.74
CA LEU A 208 10.08 11.87 -3.59
C LEU A 208 9.87 12.94 -4.66
N GLN A 209 10.05 12.58 -5.93
CA GLN A 209 9.64 13.36 -7.07
C GLN A 209 8.27 12.88 -7.57
N VAL A 210 7.37 13.84 -7.76
CA VAL A 210 6.04 13.66 -8.32
C VAL A 210 5.97 14.45 -9.63
N SER A 211 5.64 13.78 -10.73
CA SER A 211 5.57 14.39 -12.07
C SER A 211 4.24 14.05 -12.73
N VAL A 212 3.50 15.08 -13.16
CA VAL A 212 2.20 14.97 -13.84
C VAL A 212 2.35 15.47 -15.28
N ARG A 213 1.90 14.67 -16.24
CA ARG A 213 1.97 14.91 -17.69
C ARG A 213 0.62 14.66 -18.34
N ASN A 214 0.40 15.24 -19.51
CA ASN A 214 -0.67 14.76 -20.38
C ASN A 214 -0.27 13.41 -21.04
N LYS A 215 -1.23 12.72 -21.64
CA LYS A 215 -0.92 11.55 -22.47
C LYS A 215 -0.11 11.95 -23.69
N SER A 216 0.89 11.13 -24.05
CA SER A 216 1.54 11.24 -25.35
C SER A 216 0.65 10.66 -26.45
N GLY A 217 0.38 11.43 -27.50
CA GLY A 217 -0.38 10.95 -28.66
C GLY A 217 0.38 9.97 -29.56
N THR A 218 1.71 9.85 -29.40
CA THR A 218 2.58 9.03 -30.26
C THR A 218 3.24 7.87 -29.53
N THR A 219 3.54 8.00 -28.24
CA THR A 219 4.19 6.94 -27.42
C THR A 219 3.67 6.97 -25.97
N PRO A 220 2.44 6.50 -25.71
CA PRO A 220 1.84 6.51 -24.38
C PRO A 220 2.72 5.79 -23.33
N GLU A 221 3.37 4.68 -23.69
CA GLU A 221 4.24 3.92 -22.79
C GLU A 221 5.56 4.61 -22.41
N ASN A 222 5.96 5.69 -23.09
CA ASN A 222 7.24 6.35 -22.86
C ASN A 222 7.14 7.66 -22.07
N PHE A 223 5.95 8.04 -21.59
CA PHE A 223 5.79 9.19 -20.68
C PHE A 223 6.30 10.52 -21.28
N THR A 224 6.26 10.63 -22.61
CA THR A 224 6.80 11.76 -23.39
C THR A 224 5.84 12.94 -23.52
N GLY A 225 4.66 12.87 -22.90
CA GLY A 225 3.71 13.98 -22.85
C GLY A 225 4.31 15.22 -22.19
N ASN A 226 3.69 16.37 -22.45
CA ASN A 226 4.05 17.65 -21.86
C ASN A 226 3.99 17.58 -20.33
N LEU A 227 5.02 18.10 -19.68
CA LEU A 227 5.09 18.20 -18.22
C LEU A 227 4.18 19.31 -17.72
N LEU A 228 3.09 18.94 -17.05
CA LEU A 228 2.12 19.88 -16.49
C LEU A 228 2.59 20.41 -15.13
N ALA A 229 3.07 19.53 -14.26
CA ALA A 229 3.67 19.88 -12.98
C ALA A 229 4.70 18.85 -12.52
N GLN A 230 5.72 19.32 -11.82
CA GLN A 230 6.68 18.49 -11.11
C GLN A 230 6.97 19.08 -9.73
N LYS A 231 7.09 18.23 -8.72
CA LYS A 231 7.54 18.62 -7.38
C LYS A 231 8.44 17.57 -6.76
N THR A 232 9.49 18.01 -6.09
CA THR A 232 10.38 17.18 -5.27
C THR A 232 10.21 17.53 -3.79
N LEU A 233 9.94 16.52 -2.97
CA LEU A 233 9.71 16.64 -1.53
C LEU A 233 10.70 15.75 -0.77
N ASN A 234 11.01 16.07 0.49
CA ASN A 234 11.69 15.09 1.35
C ASN A 234 10.71 13.95 1.65
N LEU A 235 11.16 12.70 1.49
CA LEU A 235 10.31 11.55 1.81
C LEU A 235 9.91 11.53 3.28
N ALA A 236 10.80 11.98 4.19
CA ALA A 236 10.50 12.05 5.62
C ALA A 236 9.34 13.01 5.94
N ASP A 237 9.22 14.12 5.21
CA ASP A 237 8.11 15.07 5.39
C ASP A 237 6.82 14.47 4.83
N VAL A 238 6.88 13.85 3.64
CA VAL A 238 5.73 13.20 2.99
C VAL A 238 5.21 12.02 3.80
N ALA A 239 6.10 11.21 4.39
CA ALA A 239 5.74 10.00 5.12
C ALA A 239 4.71 10.29 6.23
N THR A 240 4.82 11.40 6.94
CA THR A 240 3.90 11.72 8.05
C THR A 240 2.75 12.66 7.66
N SER A 241 2.69 13.07 6.40
CA SER A 241 1.74 14.05 5.88
C SER A 241 0.81 13.43 4.85
N ARG A 242 -0.32 14.08 4.58
CA ARG A 242 -1.17 13.75 3.43
C ARG A 242 -0.63 14.45 2.20
N LEU A 243 -0.29 13.70 1.16
CA LEU A 243 0.03 14.23 -0.16
C LEU A 243 -1.11 13.95 -1.13
N THR A 244 -1.71 14.98 -1.71
CA THR A 244 -2.78 14.82 -2.71
C THR A 244 -2.42 15.45 -4.04
N LEU A 245 -2.95 14.84 -5.10
CA LEU A 245 -3.06 15.40 -6.43
C LEU A 245 -4.55 15.64 -6.71
N ALA A 246 -4.86 16.85 -7.14
CA ALA A 246 -6.16 17.23 -7.64
C ALA A 246 -5.98 18.18 -8.83
N PHE A 247 -7.08 18.61 -9.43
CA PHE A 247 -7.07 19.61 -10.49
C PHE A 247 -8.00 20.76 -10.15
N ARG A 248 -7.66 21.95 -10.68
CA ARG A 248 -8.47 23.17 -10.59
C ARG A 248 -8.52 23.88 -11.93
N GLY A 249 -9.44 24.82 -12.10
CA GLY A 249 -9.54 25.64 -13.31
C GLY A 249 -8.23 26.37 -13.62
N ALA A 250 -7.81 26.35 -14.88
CA ALA A 250 -6.58 26.99 -15.35
C ALA A 250 -6.67 28.53 -15.31
N THR A 251 -7.88 29.07 -15.46
CA THR A 251 -8.21 30.49 -15.36
C THR A 251 -9.41 30.69 -14.44
N ALA A 252 -9.74 31.94 -14.09
CA ALA A 252 -10.95 32.24 -13.31
C ALA A 252 -12.23 31.77 -14.02
N GLY A 253 -12.29 31.85 -15.35
CA GLY A 253 -13.41 31.35 -16.14
C GLY A 253 -13.50 29.82 -16.10
N ASP A 254 -12.36 29.13 -16.24
CA ASP A 254 -12.30 27.69 -16.10
C ASP A 254 -12.66 27.23 -14.68
N GLN A 255 -12.27 27.99 -13.65
CA GLN A 255 -12.59 27.68 -12.25
C GLN A 255 -14.10 27.77 -12.01
N THR A 256 -14.76 28.82 -12.52
CA THR A 256 -16.22 28.91 -12.47
C THR A 256 -16.89 27.74 -13.20
N ALA A 257 -16.38 27.35 -14.36
CA ALA A 257 -16.91 26.20 -15.09
C ALA A 257 -16.70 24.87 -14.33
N TYR A 258 -15.54 24.70 -13.70
CA TYR A 258 -15.23 23.56 -12.84
C TYR A 258 -16.14 23.49 -11.61
N ASP A 259 -16.34 24.61 -10.91
CA ASP A 259 -17.18 24.68 -9.72
C ASP A 259 -18.66 24.45 -10.06
N ASN A 260 -19.12 24.98 -11.19
CA ASN A 260 -20.47 24.72 -11.72
C ASN A 260 -20.65 23.25 -12.08
N TRP A 261 -19.66 22.62 -12.70
CA TRP A 261 -19.70 21.18 -12.99
C TRP A 261 -19.76 20.37 -11.70
N LEU A 262 -18.86 20.64 -10.75
CA LEU A 262 -18.75 19.89 -9.49
C LEU A 262 -20.02 19.99 -8.64
N ASN A 263 -20.67 21.15 -8.63
CA ASN A 263 -21.88 21.43 -7.85
C ASN A 263 -23.18 21.34 -8.67
N SER A 264 -23.13 20.81 -9.90
CA SER A 264 -24.33 20.69 -10.73
C SER A 264 -25.29 19.65 -10.14
N VAL A 265 -26.48 20.12 -9.79
CA VAL A 265 -27.62 19.33 -9.28
C VAL A 265 -28.86 19.47 -10.16
N ASP A 266 -28.70 20.11 -11.32
CA ASP A 266 -29.79 20.49 -12.20
C ASP A 266 -29.89 19.49 -13.37
N PRO A 267 -30.99 18.71 -13.47
CA PRO A 267 -31.23 17.78 -14.58
C PRO A 267 -31.27 18.46 -15.95
N SER A 268 -31.57 19.77 -15.99
CA SER A 268 -31.62 20.56 -17.22
C SER A 268 -30.26 21.06 -17.67
N LEU A 269 -29.29 21.18 -16.75
CA LEU A 269 -27.91 21.58 -17.05
C LEU A 269 -27.03 20.41 -17.42
N ALA A 270 -27.39 19.19 -16.99
CA ALA A 270 -26.74 17.93 -17.32
C ALA A 270 -25.21 17.99 -17.09
N PRO A 271 -24.65 17.51 -15.96
CA PRO A 271 -23.20 17.48 -15.77
C PRO A 271 -22.55 16.59 -16.84
N THR A 272 -22.26 17.20 -17.97
CA THR A 272 -21.68 16.58 -19.16
C THR A 272 -20.32 17.21 -19.35
N CYS A 273 -19.36 16.35 -19.66
CA CYS A 273 -18.00 16.74 -20.01
C CYS A 273 -17.87 17.54 -21.32
N ALA A 274 -19.00 17.95 -21.91
CA ALA A 274 -19.09 18.45 -23.28
C ALA A 274 -18.66 19.91 -23.43
N ALA A 275 -18.74 20.73 -22.38
CA ALA A 275 -18.24 22.11 -22.35
C ALA A 275 -17.01 22.19 -21.42
N THR A 276 -15.84 21.79 -21.93
CA THR A 276 -14.64 21.54 -21.11
C THR A 276 -14.05 22.81 -20.49
N ALA A 277 -13.87 22.80 -19.18
CA ALA A 277 -12.90 23.66 -18.50
C ALA A 277 -11.48 23.12 -18.74
N ASN A 278 -10.53 24.02 -18.98
CA ASN A 278 -9.11 23.69 -18.88
C ASN A 278 -8.72 23.64 -17.42
N VAL A 279 -8.00 22.60 -17.01
CA VAL A 279 -7.58 22.42 -15.63
C VAL A 279 -6.08 22.19 -15.50
N VAL A 280 -5.54 22.57 -14.36
CA VAL A 280 -4.12 22.40 -14.01
C VAL A 280 -3.98 21.51 -12.78
N PRO A 281 -2.96 20.64 -12.72
CA PRO A 281 -2.71 19.82 -11.55
C PRO A 281 -2.24 20.66 -10.36
N VAL A 282 -2.73 20.32 -9.17
CA VAL A 282 -2.38 20.95 -7.89
C VAL A 282 -1.94 19.86 -6.92
N LEU A 283 -0.73 20.01 -6.38
CA LEU A 283 -0.19 19.15 -5.34
C LEU A 283 -0.34 19.83 -3.99
N ARG A 284 -0.89 19.13 -2.99
CA ARG A 284 -0.98 19.62 -1.61
C ARG A 284 -0.29 18.69 -0.64
N LEU A 285 0.39 19.28 0.33
CA LEU A 285 0.94 18.60 1.49
C LEU A 285 0.20 19.09 2.74
N ASP A 286 -0.56 18.22 3.41
CA ASP A 286 -1.46 18.55 4.51
C ASP A 286 -2.37 19.76 4.22
N GLY A 287 -2.96 19.80 3.02
CA GLY A 287 -3.84 20.89 2.58
C GLY A 287 -3.13 22.13 2.05
N VAL A 288 -1.80 22.23 2.19
CA VAL A 288 -1.01 23.37 1.71
C VAL A 288 -0.53 23.11 0.29
N GLU A 289 -0.93 23.97 -0.64
CA GLU A 289 -0.50 23.92 -2.04
C GLU A 289 1.02 24.08 -2.17
N GLN A 290 1.62 23.20 -2.97
CA GLN A 290 3.06 23.15 -3.18
C GLN A 290 3.43 23.88 -4.48
N THR A 291 4.36 24.83 -4.39
CA THR A 291 4.92 25.48 -5.58
C THR A 291 5.64 24.46 -6.45
N LYS A 292 5.27 24.36 -7.72
CA LYS A 292 5.93 23.49 -8.71
C LYS A 292 7.41 23.84 -8.89
N ASP A 293 8.22 22.81 -9.08
CA ASP A 293 9.63 22.96 -9.45
C ASP A 293 9.77 23.14 -10.97
N ALA A 294 8.89 22.50 -11.75
CA ALA A 294 8.86 22.58 -13.22
C ALA A 294 7.46 22.25 -13.78
N GLY A 295 7.28 22.47 -15.08
CA GLY A 295 6.05 22.14 -15.83
C GLY A 295 5.12 23.34 -16.07
N SER A 296 4.33 23.28 -17.14
CA SER A 296 3.34 24.29 -17.51
C SER A 296 2.29 23.72 -18.47
N GLY A 297 1.19 24.46 -18.64
CA GLY A 297 0.07 24.07 -19.48
C GLY A 297 -1.10 23.50 -18.68
N SER A 298 -2.12 23.06 -19.39
CA SER A 298 -3.38 22.52 -18.85
C SER A 298 -3.74 21.21 -19.54
N THR A 299 -4.70 20.50 -18.95
CA THR A 299 -5.43 19.40 -19.56
C THR A 299 -6.93 19.69 -19.53
N THR A 300 -7.75 18.86 -20.15
CA THR A 300 -9.21 19.01 -20.10
C THR A 300 -9.77 18.34 -18.84
N LEU A 301 -10.81 18.92 -18.23
CA LEU A 301 -11.45 18.40 -17.02
C LEU A 301 -11.80 16.89 -17.11
N CYS A 302 -12.22 16.43 -18.28
CA CYS A 302 -12.68 15.06 -18.47
C CYS A 302 -11.64 14.13 -19.10
N SER A 303 -10.39 14.57 -19.17
CA SER A 303 -9.28 13.67 -19.47
C SER A 303 -9.19 12.59 -18.39
N SER A 304 -9.06 11.33 -18.83
CA SER A 304 -8.94 10.14 -17.97
C SER A 304 -7.59 9.44 -18.14
N ASP A 305 -6.72 9.99 -18.97
CA ASP A 305 -5.52 9.35 -19.49
C ASP A 305 -4.25 10.18 -19.22
N ASN A 306 -4.33 11.13 -18.28
CA ASN A 306 -3.14 11.84 -17.82
C ASN A 306 -2.19 10.84 -17.14
N VAL A 307 -0.94 11.27 -17.09
CA VAL A 307 0.17 10.42 -16.73
C VAL A 307 0.81 10.95 -15.45
N LEU A 308 1.00 10.08 -14.47
CA LEU A 308 1.66 10.39 -13.20
C LEU A 308 2.87 9.48 -13.02
N GLN A 309 3.99 10.05 -12.59
CA GLN A 309 5.16 9.32 -12.14
C GLN A 309 5.51 9.70 -10.72
N LEU A 310 5.71 8.68 -9.88
CA LEU A 310 6.30 8.80 -8.56
C LEU A 310 7.69 8.17 -8.61
N SER A 311 8.70 8.86 -8.08
CA SER A 311 10.07 8.36 -8.04
C SER A 311 10.75 8.77 -6.75
N VAL A 312 11.27 7.80 -6.02
CA VAL A 312 12.07 8.01 -4.81
C VAL A 312 13.53 7.87 -5.17
N THR A 313 14.31 8.92 -4.91
CA THR A 313 15.73 8.98 -5.23
C THR A 313 16.57 9.32 -4.00
N VAL A 314 17.80 8.79 -3.97
CA VAL A 314 18.85 9.18 -3.03
C VAL A 314 20.11 9.48 -3.85
N ALA A 315 20.60 10.71 -3.81
CA ALA A 315 21.74 11.12 -4.64
C ALA A 315 23.05 10.40 -4.28
N GLU A 316 23.17 9.87 -3.05
CA GLU A 316 24.28 9.03 -2.63
C GLU A 316 24.43 7.75 -3.45
N LEU A 317 23.31 7.19 -3.89
CA LEU A 317 23.30 5.91 -4.56
C LEU A 317 23.62 6.13 -6.05
N THR A 318 24.67 5.48 -6.53
CA THR A 318 25.09 5.58 -7.94
C THR A 318 24.37 4.56 -8.83
N LYS A 319 23.90 3.45 -8.25
CA LYS A 319 23.10 2.44 -8.96
C LYS A 319 21.77 3.07 -9.41
N ASN A 320 21.37 2.80 -10.66
CA ASN A 320 20.11 3.29 -11.25
C ASN A 320 19.91 4.81 -11.13
N ALA A 321 20.98 5.60 -11.23
CA ALA A 321 20.96 7.06 -11.05
C ALA A 321 20.32 7.50 -9.71
N GLY A 322 20.46 6.68 -8.67
CA GLY A 322 19.95 6.94 -7.33
C GLY A 322 18.48 6.61 -7.13
N VAL A 323 17.79 6.05 -8.13
CA VAL A 323 16.38 5.63 -8.02
C VAL A 323 16.28 4.39 -7.14
N VAL A 324 15.57 4.53 -6.01
CA VAL A 324 15.29 3.45 -5.05
C VAL A 324 13.96 2.77 -5.34
N SER A 325 12.96 3.55 -5.76
CA SER A 325 11.63 3.06 -6.11
C SER A 325 11.02 4.01 -7.13
N SER A 326 10.32 3.50 -8.14
CA SER A 326 9.55 4.33 -9.05
C SER A 326 8.34 3.57 -9.57
N THR A 327 7.25 4.30 -9.75
CA THR A 327 6.04 3.76 -10.36
C THR A 327 5.39 4.82 -11.25
N LYS A 328 4.53 4.35 -12.15
CA LYS A 328 3.91 5.18 -13.18
C LYS A 328 2.47 4.78 -13.41
N TYR A 329 1.64 5.77 -13.73
CA TYR A 329 0.21 5.65 -14.00
C TYR A 329 -0.11 6.34 -15.32
N ALA A 330 -1.04 5.80 -16.09
CA ALA A 330 -1.44 6.32 -17.41
C ALA A 330 -2.96 6.57 -17.53
N ASN A 331 -3.64 6.59 -16.39
CA ASN A 331 -5.09 6.55 -16.21
C ASN A 331 -5.53 7.57 -15.15
N ILE A 332 -4.79 8.68 -15.02
CA ILE A 332 -5.10 9.72 -14.04
C ILE A 332 -6.19 10.63 -14.59
N ALA A 333 -7.38 10.51 -14.00
CA ALA A 333 -8.50 11.36 -14.34
C ALA A 333 -8.37 12.74 -13.70
N ALA A 334 -8.50 13.78 -14.51
CA ALA A 334 -8.44 15.17 -14.04
C ALA A 334 -9.65 15.54 -13.16
N ALA A 335 -10.77 14.86 -13.34
CA ALA A 335 -11.96 15.00 -12.50
C ALA A 335 -11.79 14.40 -11.08
N SER A 336 -10.84 13.48 -10.88
CA SER A 336 -10.71 12.71 -9.63
C SER A 336 -9.69 13.33 -8.68
N LEU A 337 -9.87 13.08 -7.38
CA LEU A 337 -8.86 13.36 -6.35
C LEU A 337 -8.04 12.09 -6.10
N GLN A 338 -6.71 12.23 -6.06
CA GLN A 338 -5.79 11.14 -5.75
C GLN A 338 -5.01 11.46 -4.48
N ALA A 339 -5.05 10.57 -3.49
CA ALA A 339 -4.07 10.57 -2.40
C ALA A 339 -2.86 9.75 -2.82
N LEU A 340 -1.71 10.41 -2.92
CA LEU A 340 -0.46 9.81 -3.34
C LEU A 340 0.28 9.30 -2.10
N HIS A 341 0.77 8.06 -2.15
CA HIS A 341 1.40 7.46 -0.99
C HIS A 341 2.80 6.92 -1.32
N ALA A 342 3.73 7.23 -0.42
CA ALA A 342 5.07 6.68 -0.40
C ALA A 342 5.32 6.09 0.98
N ASN A 343 5.06 4.78 1.11
CA ASN A 343 5.22 4.10 2.38
C ASN A 343 6.72 3.96 2.69
N ALA A 344 7.12 4.54 3.80
CA ALA A 344 8.49 4.53 4.32
C ALA A 344 8.51 3.93 5.74
N TRP A 345 7.71 2.89 5.97
CA TRP A 345 7.54 2.17 7.24
C TRP A 345 7.14 3.07 8.42
N HIS A 346 6.44 4.17 8.14
CA HIS A 346 6.07 5.17 9.13
C HIS A 346 4.72 4.87 9.80
N THR A 347 3.89 4.02 9.20
CA THR A 347 2.50 3.83 9.61
C THR A 347 2.44 3.03 10.91
N SER A 348 2.10 3.72 11.99
CA SER A 348 1.89 3.18 13.34
C SER A 348 0.46 3.44 13.80
N ASP A 349 0.02 2.73 14.83
CA ASP A 349 -1.32 2.94 15.42
C ASP A 349 -1.51 4.39 15.87
N ALA A 350 -0.47 4.98 16.47
CA ALA A 350 -0.47 6.39 16.87
C ALA A 350 -0.61 7.34 15.67
N TYR A 351 0.06 7.03 14.55
CA TYR A 351 -0.10 7.78 13.31
C TYR A 351 -1.53 7.66 12.76
N LEU A 352 -2.07 6.44 12.66
CA LEU A 352 -3.42 6.18 12.15
C LEU A 352 -4.49 6.85 13.03
N ALA A 353 -4.35 6.79 14.35
CA ALA A 353 -5.23 7.47 15.29
C ALA A 353 -5.22 8.99 15.07
N LYS A 354 -4.05 9.60 14.96
CA LYS A 354 -3.91 11.05 14.69
C LYS A 354 -4.55 11.47 13.36
N ARG A 355 -4.35 10.70 12.28
CA ARG A 355 -4.99 10.97 10.98
C ARG A 355 -6.51 10.79 11.05
N THR A 356 -7.00 9.79 11.78
CA THR A 356 -8.44 9.58 12.03
C THR A 356 -9.06 10.77 12.78
N GLU A 357 -8.40 11.25 13.84
CA GLU A 357 -8.83 12.47 14.55
C GLU A 357 -8.86 13.70 13.63
N THR A 358 -7.88 13.82 12.73
CA THR A 358 -7.82 14.90 11.73
C THR A 358 -9.01 14.83 10.76
N LEU A 359 -9.35 13.65 10.27
CA LEU A 359 -10.52 13.43 9.41
C LEU A 359 -11.82 13.80 10.14
N LEU A 360 -12.00 13.32 11.37
CA LEU A 360 -13.19 13.61 12.17
C LEU A 360 -13.33 15.11 12.45
N ALA A 361 -12.22 15.80 12.73
CA ALA A 361 -12.22 17.26 12.91
C ALA A 361 -12.61 17.97 11.60
N ALA A 362 -12.08 17.54 10.45
CA ALA A 362 -12.40 18.12 9.15
C ALA A 362 -13.88 17.94 8.78
N VAL A 363 -14.45 16.76 9.05
CA VAL A 363 -15.87 16.47 8.82
C VAL A 363 -16.77 17.31 9.72
N ARG A 364 -16.41 17.51 10.99
CA ARG A 364 -17.15 18.42 11.90
C ARG A 364 -17.07 19.88 11.48
N ALA A 365 -15.95 20.30 10.89
CA ALA A 365 -15.71 21.68 10.50
C ALA A 365 -16.34 22.06 9.15
N ASN A 366 -16.62 21.09 8.28
CA ASN A 366 -17.11 21.34 6.91
C ASN A 366 -18.38 20.53 6.64
N SER A 367 -19.54 21.19 6.65
CA SER A 367 -20.84 20.56 6.36
C SER A 367 -21.04 20.21 4.88
N ASN A 368 -20.32 20.87 3.97
CA ASN A 368 -20.30 20.55 2.54
C ASN A 368 -18.84 20.34 2.06
N PRO A 369 -18.45 19.10 1.70
CA PRO A 369 -17.10 18.80 1.25
C PRO A 369 -16.79 19.42 -0.12
N ASN A 370 -17.79 19.73 -0.94
CA ASN A 370 -17.61 20.35 -2.25
C ASN A 370 -17.60 21.90 -2.21
N ALA A 371 -17.78 22.51 -1.03
CA ALA A 371 -17.82 23.96 -0.90
C ALA A 371 -16.52 24.67 -1.33
N SER A 372 -15.39 23.97 -1.23
CA SER A 372 -14.12 24.44 -1.76
C SER A 372 -13.17 23.28 -1.99
N GLU A 373 -12.14 23.51 -2.80
CA GLU A 373 -11.07 22.53 -3.00
C GLU A 373 -10.35 22.17 -1.68
N VAL A 374 -10.24 23.13 -0.75
CA VAL A 374 -9.61 22.92 0.57
C VAL A 374 -10.48 22.03 1.45
N ALA A 375 -11.80 22.26 1.49
CA ALA A 375 -12.74 21.42 2.24
C ALA A 375 -12.76 19.98 1.69
N ARG A 376 -12.74 19.85 0.36
CA ARG A 376 -12.67 18.54 -0.31
C ARG A 376 -11.39 17.80 0.05
N ASP A 377 -10.25 18.47 -0.07
CA ASP A 377 -8.97 17.88 0.30
C ASP A 377 -8.95 17.48 1.79
N ALA A 378 -9.51 18.30 2.67
CA ALA A 378 -9.59 18.03 4.10
C ALA A 378 -10.41 16.79 4.47
N ILE A 379 -11.43 16.43 3.68
CA ILE A 379 -12.30 15.28 3.93
C ILE A 379 -11.95 14.10 3.00
N GLU A 380 -12.17 14.26 1.70
CA GLU A 380 -11.96 13.22 0.69
C GLU A 380 -10.48 12.85 0.60
N GLY A 381 -9.59 13.85 0.58
CA GLY A 381 -8.15 13.61 0.60
C GLY A 381 -7.68 12.90 1.87
N GLU A 382 -8.21 13.25 3.04
CA GLU A 382 -7.83 12.60 4.30
C GLU A 382 -8.30 11.16 4.39
N PHE A 383 -9.54 10.91 3.98
CA PHE A 383 -10.12 9.57 3.95
C PHE A 383 -9.33 8.64 3.04
N LEU A 384 -8.99 9.12 1.84
CA LEU A 384 -8.15 8.37 0.89
C LEU A 384 -6.74 8.15 1.46
N ASN A 385 -6.10 9.16 2.04
CA ASN A 385 -4.78 9.01 2.66
C ASN A 385 -4.77 8.00 3.82
N LEU A 386 -5.79 8.02 4.67
CA LEU A 386 -5.94 7.06 5.77
C LEU A 386 -6.10 5.63 5.24
N THR A 387 -6.90 5.46 4.18
CA THR A 387 -7.08 4.17 3.51
C THR A 387 -5.77 3.65 2.92
N ALA A 388 -5.03 4.51 2.21
CA ALA A 388 -3.72 4.18 1.65
C ALA A 388 -2.70 3.78 2.73
N ALA A 389 -2.69 4.48 3.87
CA ALA A 389 -1.83 4.18 5.00
C ALA A 389 -2.17 2.83 5.65
N LYS A 390 -3.45 2.55 5.90
CA LYS A 390 -3.89 1.24 6.41
C LYS A 390 -3.52 0.10 5.47
N TYR A 391 -3.83 0.24 4.18
CA TYR A 391 -3.47 -0.74 3.16
C TYR A 391 -1.96 -1.03 3.17
N SER A 392 -1.13 0.01 3.08
CA SER A 392 0.33 -0.17 3.02
C SER A 392 0.88 -0.82 4.29
N ARG A 393 0.31 -0.50 5.45
CA ARG A 393 0.65 -1.15 6.73
C ARG A 393 0.32 -2.64 6.71
N TYR A 394 -0.87 -3.02 6.26
CA TYR A 394 -1.29 -4.42 6.20
C TYR A 394 -0.43 -5.24 5.24
N VAL A 395 -0.04 -4.68 4.10
CA VAL A 395 0.89 -5.34 3.17
C VAL A 395 2.27 -5.54 3.82
N VAL A 396 2.78 -4.56 4.57
CA VAL A 396 4.04 -4.70 5.32
C VAL A 396 3.94 -5.81 6.36
N ASP A 397 2.86 -5.83 7.15
CA ASP A 397 2.68 -6.84 8.19
C ASP A 397 2.52 -8.25 7.59
N ALA A 398 1.74 -8.41 6.51
CA ALA A 398 1.60 -9.69 5.83
C ALA A 398 2.90 -10.17 5.17
N THR A 399 3.70 -9.26 4.61
CA THR A 399 5.03 -9.60 4.08
C THR A 399 5.96 -10.07 5.19
N ARG A 400 5.89 -9.41 6.36
CA ARG A 400 6.67 -9.78 7.54
C ARG A 400 6.28 -11.16 8.05
N ASP A 401 4.99 -11.45 8.11
CA ASP A 401 4.47 -12.73 8.60
C ASP A 401 4.80 -13.87 7.63
N ALA A 402 4.64 -13.66 6.33
CA ALA A 402 5.09 -14.61 5.31
C ALA A 402 6.59 -14.91 5.43
N GLY A 403 7.43 -13.87 5.53
CA GLY A 403 8.87 -14.03 5.71
C GLY A 403 9.23 -14.81 6.98
N ARG A 404 8.57 -14.52 8.10
CA ARG A 404 8.81 -15.20 9.38
C ARG A 404 8.57 -16.70 9.33
N PHE A 405 7.56 -17.17 8.58
CA PHE A 405 7.25 -18.58 8.45
C PHE A 405 8.17 -19.32 7.46
N PHE A 406 8.64 -18.64 6.42
CA PHE A 406 9.57 -19.21 5.44
C PHE A 406 11.06 -19.00 5.79
N GLY A 407 11.37 -18.38 6.94
CA GLY A 407 12.76 -18.18 7.36
C GLY A 407 13.48 -17.06 6.60
N GLU A 408 12.74 -16.03 6.21
CA GLU A 408 13.22 -14.80 5.59
C GLU A 408 13.06 -13.58 6.50
N SER A 409 13.69 -12.45 6.13
CA SER A 409 13.60 -11.18 6.85
C SER A 409 12.20 -10.53 6.80
N GLY A 410 11.42 -10.82 5.76
CA GLY A 410 10.08 -10.24 5.57
C GLY A 410 10.09 -8.71 5.44
N THR A 411 11.22 -8.15 4.97
CA THR A 411 11.41 -6.71 4.80
C THR A 411 10.82 -6.24 3.47
N THR A 412 10.16 -5.10 3.48
CA THR A 412 9.70 -4.41 2.27
C THR A 412 10.62 -3.24 1.95
N GLY A 413 10.57 -2.72 0.73
CA GLY A 413 11.17 -1.47 0.28
C GLY A 413 10.23 -0.26 0.46
N VAL A 414 10.66 0.92 -0.03
CA VAL A 414 9.77 2.09 -0.13
C VAL A 414 8.74 1.82 -1.22
N SER A 415 7.51 1.52 -0.81
CA SER A 415 6.44 1.19 -1.76
C SER A 415 5.64 2.42 -2.19
N LEU A 416 5.32 2.51 -3.47
CA LEU A 416 4.63 3.65 -4.07
C LEU A 416 3.26 3.24 -4.61
N GLY A 417 2.25 4.04 -4.31
CA GLY A 417 0.86 3.75 -4.66
C GLY A 417 -0.01 5.00 -4.60
N LEU A 418 -1.27 4.83 -4.97
CA LEU A 418 -2.30 5.85 -4.73
C LEU A 418 -3.64 5.21 -4.36
N THR A 419 -4.47 6.04 -3.74
CA THR A 419 -5.91 5.78 -3.61
C THR A 419 -6.68 6.93 -4.23
N SER A 420 -7.79 6.63 -4.88
CA SER A 420 -8.62 7.67 -5.50
C SER A 420 -10.11 7.36 -5.37
N ALA A 421 -10.92 8.39 -5.57
CA ALA A 421 -12.36 8.27 -5.74
C ALA A 421 -12.72 8.75 -7.15
N GLN A 422 -13.45 7.93 -7.90
CA GLN A 422 -13.91 8.33 -9.24
C GLN A 422 -15.16 9.18 -9.13
N VAL A 423 -15.26 10.19 -9.99
CA VAL A 423 -16.48 10.97 -10.14
C VAL A 423 -17.38 10.28 -11.17
N LYS A 424 -18.62 9.94 -10.77
CA LYS A 424 -19.63 9.38 -11.67
C LYS A 424 -20.84 10.31 -11.78
N VAL A 425 -21.49 10.27 -12.95
CA VAL A 425 -22.74 10.98 -13.23
C VAL A 425 -23.91 10.05 -12.98
N ASN A 426 -24.87 10.48 -12.15
CA ASN A 426 -26.15 9.78 -11.98
C ASN A 426 -27.17 10.24 -13.00
N TYR A 427 -28.00 9.31 -13.46
CA TYR A 427 -29.08 9.55 -14.40
C TYR A 427 -30.43 9.29 -13.76
N LEU A 428 -31.40 10.17 -14.01
CA LEU A 428 -32.81 10.02 -13.64
C LEU A 428 -33.63 10.19 -14.92
N PHE A 429 -34.40 9.17 -15.32
CA PHE A 429 -35.11 9.13 -16.61
C PHE A 429 -34.22 9.44 -17.82
N ASP A 430 -33.02 8.83 -17.87
CA ASP A 430 -31.98 9.05 -18.88
C ASP A 430 -31.41 10.48 -18.94
N LEU A 431 -31.78 11.35 -17.98
CA LEU A 431 -31.22 12.70 -17.82
C LEU A 431 -30.17 12.72 -16.70
N PRO A 432 -28.94 13.17 -16.96
CA PRO A 432 -27.92 13.30 -15.92
C PRO A 432 -28.33 14.37 -14.90
N TYR A 433 -28.39 14.01 -13.61
CA TYR A 433 -28.99 14.82 -12.54
C TYR A 433 -27.99 15.25 -11.44
N GLY A 434 -26.87 14.55 -11.27
CA GLY A 434 -25.87 14.92 -10.26
C GLY A 434 -24.59 14.11 -10.33
N LEU A 435 -23.57 14.54 -9.57
CA LEU A 435 -22.27 13.87 -9.44
C LEU A 435 -22.12 13.19 -8.09
N PHE A 436 -21.65 11.94 -8.08
CA PHE A 436 -21.31 11.20 -6.86
C PHE A 436 -19.88 10.69 -6.92
N ARG A 437 -19.29 10.41 -5.75
CA ARG A 437 -18.00 9.73 -5.66
C ARG A 437 -18.24 8.24 -5.49
N LYS A 438 -17.79 7.47 -6.46
CA LYS A 438 -17.98 6.02 -6.54
C LYS A 438 -16.73 5.38 -7.12
N GLY A 439 -16.65 4.06 -7.10
CA GLY A 439 -15.49 3.35 -7.65
C GLY A 439 -14.19 3.76 -6.95
N PHE A 440 -14.19 3.72 -5.61
CA PHE A 440 -12.96 3.90 -4.85
C PHE A 440 -11.93 2.87 -5.30
N LEU A 441 -10.71 3.35 -5.49
CA LEU A 441 -9.63 2.59 -6.10
C LEU A 441 -8.41 2.63 -5.20
N VAL A 442 -7.82 1.47 -4.92
CA VAL A 442 -6.40 1.35 -4.57
C VAL A 442 -5.68 0.96 -5.85
N ASP A 443 -4.63 1.69 -6.24
CA ASP A 443 -3.74 1.32 -7.35
C ASP A 443 -2.29 1.39 -6.85
N TRP A 444 -1.66 0.23 -6.69
CA TRP A 444 -0.37 0.07 -6.01
C TRP A 444 0.70 -0.70 -6.82
N PRO A 445 1.04 -0.25 -8.04
CA PRO A 445 2.04 -0.93 -8.87
C PRO A 445 3.48 -0.85 -8.30
N GLY A 446 3.77 0.08 -7.38
CA GLY A 446 5.11 0.31 -6.85
C GLY A 446 5.45 -0.49 -5.59
N SER A 447 4.92 -1.70 -5.42
CA SER A 447 5.29 -2.57 -4.29
C SER A 447 6.70 -3.13 -4.46
N LEU A 448 7.50 -3.13 -3.39
CA LEU A 448 8.87 -3.63 -3.40
C LEU A 448 9.10 -4.54 -2.19
N SER A 449 9.57 -5.76 -2.45
CA SER A 449 10.11 -6.63 -1.40
C SER A 449 11.63 -6.49 -1.37
N THR A 450 12.18 -6.29 -0.17
CA THR A 450 13.62 -6.38 0.12
C THR A 450 13.92 -7.60 0.98
N SER A 451 12.97 -8.55 1.04
CA SER A 451 13.09 -9.76 1.86
C SER A 451 14.28 -10.59 1.39
N SER A 452 14.95 -11.23 2.32
CA SER A 452 16.06 -12.14 2.05
C SER A 452 16.02 -13.31 3.03
N THR A 453 16.42 -14.48 2.56
CA THR A 453 16.58 -15.66 3.43
C THR A 453 17.59 -15.37 4.53
N LEU A 454 17.30 -15.84 5.74
CA LEU A 454 18.16 -15.55 6.89
C LEU A 454 19.46 -16.39 6.86
N ASP A 455 19.48 -17.49 6.10
CA ASP A 455 20.64 -18.36 5.97
C ASP A 455 21.53 -18.06 4.75
N GLY A 456 21.08 -17.19 3.84
CA GLY A 456 21.81 -16.79 2.63
C GLY A 456 21.53 -17.66 1.40
N THR A 457 20.55 -18.56 1.47
CA THR A 457 20.06 -19.33 0.31
C THR A 457 19.32 -18.41 -0.68
N THR A 458 19.31 -18.77 -1.96
CA THR A 458 18.60 -17.99 -3.00
C THR A 458 17.64 -18.88 -3.77
N GLY A 459 16.66 -18.27 -4.45
CA GLY A 459 15.71 -18.98 -5.30
C GLY A 459 14.45 -19.48 -4.58
N ASP A 460 14.30 -19.25 -3.28
CA ASP A 460 13.00 -19.39 -2.62
C ASP A 460 12.15 -18.14 -2.91
N SER A 461 10.97 -18.35 -3.47
CA SER A 461 10.02 -17.29 -3.81
C SER A 461 8.69 -17.45 -3.08
N ARG A 462 8.57 -18.39 -2.15
CA ARG A 462 7.30 -18.73 -1.48
C ARG A 462 6.78 -17.55 -0.66
N ALA A 463 7.64 -16.92 0.15
CA ALA A 463 7.25 -15.73 0.93
C ALA A 463 6.89 -14.56 0.03
N PHE A 464 7.67 -14.32 -1.03
CA PHE A 464 7.41 -13.27 -2.02
C PHE A 464 6.05 -13.47 -2.70
N LYS A 465 5.76 -14.69 -3.14
CA LYS A 465 4.50 -15.05 -3.80
C LYS A 465 3.32 -14.83 -2.84
N LEU A 466 3.40 -15.37 -1.62
CA LEU A 466 2.34 -15.23 -0.62
C LEU A 466 2.08 -13.77 -0.27
N ALA A 467 3.14 -12.97 -0.09
CA ALA A 467 3.03 -11.54 0.17
C ALA A 467 2.33 -10.78 -0.98
N GLY A 468 2.59 -11.15 -2.24
CA GLY A 468 1.87 -10.59 -3.38
C GLY A 468 0.37 -10.93 -3.38
N PHE A 469 0.02 -12.19 -3.11
CA PHE A 469 -1.38 -12.61 -2.98
C PHE A 469 -2.08 -11.91 -1.81
N ALA A 470 -1.38 -11.74 -0.67
CA ALA A 470 -1.88 -10.97 0.46
C ALA A 470 -2.11 -9.50 0.09
N GLY A 471 -1.16 -8.88 -0.60
CA GLY A 471 -1.29 -7.52 -1.13
C GLY A 471 -2.56 -7.37 -1.95
N SER A 472 -2.78 -8.25 -2.92
CA SER A 472 -3.98 -8.16 -3.75
C SER A 472 -5.28 -8.52 -3.02
N ALA A 473 -5.25 -9.40 -2.02
CA ALA A 473 -6.42 -9.60 -1.16
C ALA A 473 -6.77 -8.33 -0.36
N TYR A 474 -5.76 -7.59 0.10
CA TYR A 474 -5.94 -6.32 0.82
C TYR A 474 -6.48 -5.19 -0.06
N GLU A 475 -6.21 -5.20 -1.36
CA GLU A 475 -6.73 -4.20 -2.31
C GLU A 475 -8.27 -4.17 -2.35
N ALA A 476 -8.92 -5.31 -2.10
CA ALA A 476 -10.38 -5.38 -1.92
C ALA A 476 -10.77 -5.23 -0.44
N PHE A 477 -10.07 -5.91 0.47
CA PHE A 477 -10.42 -5.93 1.89
C PHE A 477 -10.47 -4.55 2.53
N ILE A 478 -9.56 -3.64 2.13
CA ILE A 478 -9.49 -2.34 2.75
C ILE A 478 -10.78 -1.54 2.59
N TRP A 479 -11.50 -1.70 1.48
CA TRP A 479 -12.78 -1.02 1.26
C TRP A 479 -13.92 -1.61 2.08
N HIS A 480 -13.89 -2.91 2.37
CA HIS A 480 -14.82 -3.51 3.34
C HIS A 480 -14.60 -2.91 4.72
N GLU A 481 -13.34 -2.75 5.12
CA GLU A 481 -12.97 -2.26 6.45
C GLU A 481 -13.21 -0.75 6.61
N THR A 482 -12.81 0.08 5.63
CA THR A 482 -12.84 1.54 5.76
C THR A 482 -14.14 2.17 5.31
N ALA A 483 -14.82 1.55 4.34
CA ALA A 483 -16.01 2.11 3.72
C ALA A 483 -17.23 1.21 3.82
N ASN A 484 -17.10 -0.04 4.32
CA ASN A 484 -18.17 -1.05 4.28
C ASN A 484 -18.74 -1.27 2.87
N LEU A 485 -17.88 -1.13 1.85
CA LEU A 485 -18.23 -1.30 0.45
C LEU A 485 -17.64 -2.58 -0.09
N ASP A 486 -18.45 -3.32 -0.84
CA ASP A 486 -17.93 -4.46 -1.58
C ASP A 486 -16.90 -4.00 -2.62
N ALA A 487 -15.91 -4.83 -2.90
CA ALA A 487 -14.80 -4.49 -3.78
C ALA A 487 -14.24 -5.74 -4.45
N VAL A 488 -13.63 -5.55 -5.62
CA VAL A 488 -12.96 -6.59 -6.39
C VAL A 488 -11.48 -6.25 -6.55
N SER A 489 -10.63 -7.24 -6.35
CA SER A 489 -9.21 -7.25 -6.66
C SER A 489 -8.89 -8.46 -7.53
N THR A 490 -7.63 -8.63 -7.92
CA THR A 490 -7.22 -9.80 -8.71
C THR A 490 -7.54 -11.11 -8.00
N THR A 491 -7.13 -11.27 -6.74
CA THR A 491 -7.31 -12.54 -6.01
C THR A 491 -8.79 -12.85 -5.75
N ARG A 492 -9.58 -11.85 -5.37
CA ARG A 492 -11.04 -12.01 -5.19
C ARG A 492 -11.76 -12.29 -6.51
N GLY A 493 -11.32 -11.67 -7.61
CA GLY A 493 -11.83 -11.96 -8.96
C GLY A 493 -11.51 -13.38 -9.43
N MET A 494 -10.32 -13.89 -9.09
CA MET A 494 -9.94 -15.28 -9.34
C MET A 494 -10.77 -16.28 -8.53
N GLN A 495 -11.03 -15.99 -7.25
CA GLN A 495 -11.93 -16.80 -6.42
C GLN A 495 -13.34 -16.82 -6.98
N PHE A 496 -13.86 -15.65 -7.39
CA PHE A 496 -15.17 -15.57 -8.04
C PHE A 496 -15.23 -16.38 -9.33
N ALA A 497 -14.19 -16.29 -10.16
CA ALA A 497 -14.11 -17.05 -11.41
C ALA A 497 -14.26 -18.56 -11.15
N LYS A 498 -13.58 -19.06 -10.10
CA LYS A 498 -13.70 -20.45 -9.66
C LYS A 498 -15.10 -20.80 -9.16
N GLU A 499 -15.70 -19.96 -8.34
CA GLU A 499 -17.08 -20.13 -7.84
C GLU A 499 -18.11 -20.20 -8.98
N GLN A 500 -17.90 -19.43 -10.05
CA GLN A 500 -18.75 -19.43 -11.25
C GLN A 500 -18.41 -20.54 -12.25
N GLY A 501 -17.44 -21.41 -11.95
CA GLY A 501 -17.00 -22.47 -12.85
C GLY A 501 -16.30 -21.97 -14.13
N ILE A 502 -15.79 -20.73 -14.13
CA ILE A 502 -15.02 -20.17 -15.24
C ILE A 502 -13.65 -20.89 -15.29
N GLU A 503 -13.34 -21.47 -16.44
CA GLU A 503 -12.04 -22.13 -16.67
C GLU A 503 -10.90 -21.13 -16.43
N ILE A 504 -9.96 -21.52 -15.57
CA ILE A 504 -8.73 -20.76 -15.35
C ILE A 504 -7.64 -21.35 -16.23
N LEU A 505 -7.17 -20.55 -17.18
CA LEU A 505 -6.09 -20.89 -18.09
C LEU A 505 -4.75 -20.73 -17.38
N GLN A 506 -3.88 -21.73 -17.56
CA GLN A 506 -2.51 -21.73 -17.06
C GLN A 506 -1.57 -21.62 -18.25
N ILE A 507 -0.87 -20.49 -18.34
CA ILE A 507 0.04 -20.15 -19.43
C ILE A 507 1.45 -20.14 -18.87
N ASN A 508 2.23 -21.19 -19.11
CA ASN A 508 3.59 -21.27 -18.58
C ASN A 508 4.64 -20.72 -19.55
N ASN A 509 4.29 -20.58 -20.82
CA ASN A 509 5.20 -20.20 -21.90
C ASN A 509 4.42 -19.72 -23.14
N ALA A 510 5.16 -19.28 -24.17
CA ALA A 510 4.58 -18.82 -25.44
C ALA A 510 3.82 -19.91 -26.22
N THR A 511 4.17 -21.19 -26.05
CA THR A 511 3.46 -22.31 -26.69
C THR A 511 2.07 -22.50 -26.06
N ASP A 512 1.97 -22.48 -24.73
CA ASP A 512 0.70 -22.51 -24.02
C ASP A 512 -0.18 -21.32 -24.44
N TRP A 513 0.42 -20.13 -24.54
CA TRP A 513 -0.28 -18.93 -25.00
C TRP A 513 -0.83 -19.09 -26.42
N ALA A 514 -0.02 -19.53 -27.38
CA ALA A 514 -0.45 -19.73 -28.75
C ALA A 514 -1.60 -20.76 -28.86
N ALA A 515 -1.59 -21.79 -28.02
CA ALA A 515 -2.63 -22.81 -27.99
C ALA A 515 -3.94 -22.35 -27.32
N GLN A 516 -3.87 -21.42 -26.36
CA GLN A 516 -5.02 -21.07 -25.52
C GLN A 516 -5.58 -19.67 -25.76
N LYS A 517 -4.84 -18.73 -26.36
CA LYS A 517 -5.26 -17.31 -26.46
C LYS A 517 -6.56 -17.09 -27.22
N SER A 518 -6.92 -17.99 -28.14
CA SER A 518 -8.20 -17.95 -28.84
C SER A 518 -9.39 -18.17 -27.90
N LYS A 519 -9.22 -18.90 -26.78
CA LYS A 519 -10.28 -19.11 -25.77
C LYS A 519 -10.72 -17.79 -25.10
N LEU A 520 -9.82 -16.81 -25.02
CA LEU A 520 -10.09 -15.49 -24.42
C LEU A 520 -11.12 -14.66 -25.22
N THR A 521 -11.24 -14.95 -26.52
CA THR A 521 -12.10 -14.23 -27.46
C THR A 521 -13.27 -15.06 -27.99
N SER A 522 -13.43 -16.30 -27.51
CA SER A 522 -14.41 -17.28 -27.99
C SER A 522 -15.24 -17.89 -26.86
N ASN A 523 -15.70 -17.05 -25.92
CA ASN A 523 -16.63 -17.46 -24.88
C ASN A 523 -18.06 -17.55 -25.40
N ALA A 524 -18.87 -18.42 -24.78
CA ALA A 524 -20.29 -18.59 -25.13
C ALA A 524 -21.07 -17.27 -24.97
N ASN A 525 -20.75 -16.48 -23.94
CA ASN A 525 -21.20 -15.10 -23.82
C ASN A 525 -20.15 -14.15 -24.39
N SER A 526 -20.41 -13.62 -25.59
CA SER A 526 -19.49 -12.71 -26.27
C SER A 526 -19.28 -11.37 -25.55
N ALA A 527 -20.19 -10.95 -24.68
CA ALA A 527 -20.04 -9.73 -23.88
C ALA A 527 -18.98 -9.83 -22.77
N LEU A 528 -18.53 -11.05 -22.47
CA LEU A 528 -17.44 -11.36 -21.52
C LEU A 528 -16.13 -11.73 -22.22
N ASN A 529 -16.04 -11.56 -23.54
CA ASN A 529 -14.78 -11.75 -24.25
C ASN A 529 -13.77 -10.65 -23.91
N TYR A 530 -12.50 -11.03 -23.84
CA TYR A 530 -11.42 -10.07 -23.96
C TYR A 530 -11.44 -9.48 -25.37
N THR A 531 -11.13 -8.18 -25.49
CA THR A 531 -10.96 -7.58 -26.82
C THR A 531 -9.66 -8.05 -27.44
N ALA A 532 -9.59 -8.12 -28.78
CA ALA A 532 -8.36 -8.50 -29.47
C ALA A 532 -7.18 -7.57 -29.12
N SER A 533 -7.44 -6.28 -28.93
CA SER A 533 -6.43 -5.31 -28.48
C SER A 533 -5.92 -5.61 -27.08
N HIS A 534 -6.80 -5.99 -26.15
CA HIS A 534 -6.41 -6.34 -24.80
C HIS A 534 -5.59 -7.64 -24.77
N VAL A 535 -5.99 -8.66 -25.54
CA VAL A 535 -5.21 -9.89 -25.68
C VAL A 535 -3.80 -9.60 -26.23
N ALA A 536 -3.68 -8.72 -27.24
CA ALA A 536 -2.38 -8.30 -27.78
C ALA A 536 -1.53 -7.52 -26.76
N GLN A 537 -2.15 -6.70 -25.91
CA GLN A 537 -1.47 -6.00 -24.81
C GLN A 537 -0.94 -6.99 -23.77
N ILE A 538 -1.74 -8.00 -23.39
CA ILE A 538 -1.31 -9.06 -22.46
C ILE A 538 -0.13 -9.86 -23.05
N GLU A 539 -0.22 -10.24 -24.33
CA GLU A 539 0.85 -10.95 -25.04
C GLU A 539 2.15 -10.13 -25.02
N THR A 540 2.07 -8.83 -25.34
CA THR A 540 3.22 -7.93 -25.40
C THR A 540 3.82 -7.66 -24.01
N ALA A 541 2.99 -7.35 -23.02
CA ALA A 541 3.44 -6.92 -21.70
C ALA A 541 3.96 -8.09 -20.83
N TYR A 542 3.38 -9.29 -20.98
CA TYR A 542 3.65 -10.40 -20.07
C TYR A 542 4.26 -11.62 -20.78
N VAL A 543 3.58 -12.16 -21.79
CA VAL A 543 4.01 -13.42 -22.43
C VAL A 543 5.36 -13.24 -23.11
N ASN A 544 5.51 -12.20 -23.93
CA ASN A 544 6.75 -11.88 -24.63
C ASN A 544 7.87 -11.46 -23.67
N ALA A 545 7.52 -10.97 -22.47
CA ALA A 545 8.46 -10.63 -21.41
C ALA A 545 8.87 -11.86 -20.56
N GLY A 546 8.31 -13.04 -20.84
CA GLY A 546 8.65 -14.31 -20.18
C GLY A 546 7.91 -14.57 -18.87
N PHE A 547 6.77 -13.91 -18.65
CA PHE A 547 5.90 -14.20 -17.51
C PHE A 547 5.07 -15.46 -17.76
N LYS A 548 4.80 -16.20 -16.67
CA LYS A 548 3.69 -17.13 -16.61
C LYS A 548 2.41 -16.38 -16.24
N LEU A 549 1.26 -16.85 -16.72
CA LEU A 549 -0.04 -16.25 -16.44
C LEU A 549 -1.02 -17.30 -15.92
N THR A 550 -1.80 -16.89 -14.93
CA THR A 550 -3.00 -17.57 -14.46
C THR A 550 -4.17 -16.64 -14.71
N ILE A 551 -5.00 -16.95 -15.71
CA ILE A 551 -6.00 -16.03 -16.27
C ILE A 551 -7.35 -16.73 -16.48
N PRO A 552 -8.49 -16.19 -16.01
CA PRO A 552 -9.80 -16.70 -16.36
C PRO A 552 -10.04 -16.59 -17.87
N ARG A 553 -10.70 -17.59 -18.47
CA ARG A 553 -10.95 -17.61 -19.93
C ARG A 553 -11.85 -16.47 -20.42
N SER A 554 -12.60 -15.83 -19.52
CA SER A 554 -13.50 -14.72 -19.81
C SER A 554 -13.28 -13.58 -18.84
N LEU A 555 -13.72 -12.38 -19.21
CA LEU A 555 -13.87 -11.28 -18.26
C LEU A 555 -14.78 -11.72 -17.11
N ILE A 556 -14.51 -11.17 -15.94
CA ILE A 556 -15.30 -11.38 -14.74
C ILE A 556 -16.39 -10.30 -14.69
N GLN A 557 -17.62 -10.71 -14.42
CA GLN A 557 -18.74 -9.83 -14.13
C GLN A 557 -19.20 -10.09 -12.69
N TYR A 558 -18.94 -9.15 -11.79
CA TYR A 558 -19.01 -9.32 -10.33
C TYR A 558 -19.78 -8.17 -9.65
N PRO A 559 -20.67 -8.44 -8.66
CA PRO A 559 -21.05 -9.77 -8.19
C PRO A 559 -22.04 -10.48 -9.13
N ASP A 560 -22.75 -9.73 -9.97
CA ASP A 560 -23.80 -10.22 -10.86
C ASP A 560 -23.78 -9.51 -12.22
N SER A 561 -24.81 -9.75 -13.04
CA SER A 561 -24.95 -9.21 -14.40
C SER A 561 -24.92 -7.68 -14.51
N ALA A 562 -25.23 -6.95 -13.43
CA ALA A 562 -25.19 -5.49 -13.38
C ALA A 562 -23.90 -4.95 -12.74
N GLY A 563 -23.09 -5.83 -12.16
CA GLY A 563 -21.89 -5.48 -11.43
C GLY A 563 -20.69 -5.08 -12.30
N TRP A 564 -19.55 -4.87 -11.64
CA TRP A 564 -18.26 -4.56 -12.25
C TRP A 564 -17.88 -5.64 -13.29
N LYS A 565 -17.50 -5.20 -14.48
CA LYS A 565 -16.98 -6.06 -15.54
C LYS A 565 -15.53 -5.73 -15.84
N GLY A 566 -14.66 -6.71 -15.78
CA GLY A 566 -13.26 -6.49 -16.14
C GLY A 566 -12.40 -7.73 -16.12
N ALA A 567 -11.13 -7.55 -16.49
CA ALA A 567 -10.14 -8.61 -16.46
C ALA A 567 -9.51 -8.70 -15.07
N THR A 568 -9.25 -9.91 -14.61
CA THR A 568 -8.37 -10.19 -13.48
C THR A 568 -7.43 -11.30 -13.88
N PHE A 569 -6.15 -11.20 -13.57
CA PHE A 569 -5.21 -12.29 -13.80
C PHE A 569 -3.97 -12.15 -12.92
N TYR A 570 -3.30 -13.26 -12.66
CA TYR A 570 -2.03 -13.28 -11.95
C TYR A 570 -0.90 -13.52 -12.94
N THR A 571 0.23 -12.82 -12.76
CA THR A 571 1.45 -13.06 -13.52
C THR A 571 2.64 -13.29 -12.60
N GLU A 572 3.55 -14.18 -13.00
CA GLU A 572 4.80 -14.40 -12.28
C GLU A 572 5.98 -14.58 -13.23
N LYS A 573 7.13 -14.06 -12.82
CA LYS A 573 8.43 -14.31 -13.41
C LYS A 573 9.44 -14.47 -12.28
N PHE A 574 9.57 -15.72 -11.83
CA PHE A 574 10.50 -16.09 -10.77
C PHE A 574 11.72 -16.77 -11.37
N THR A 575 12.86 -16.15 -11.16
CA THR A 575 14.19 -16.66 -11.56
C THR A 575 15.11 -16.57 -10.34
N SER A 576 16.32 -17.14 -10.43
CA SER A 576 17.29 -17.07 -9.33
C SER A 576 17.74 -15.65 -8.97
N THR A 577 17.55 -14.67 -9.86
CA THR A 577 18.03 -13.28 -9.68
C THR A 577 16.92 -12.23 -9.71
N THR A 578 15.72 -12.60 -10.13
CA THR A 578 14.61 -11.67 -10.38
C THR A 578 13.30 -12.33 -9.97
N LEU A 579 12.58 -11.70 -9.06
CA LEU A 579 11.24 -12.08 -8.63
C LEU A 579 10.28 -10.94 -8.98
N GLU A 580 9.41 -11.18 -9.94
CA GLU A 580 8.37 -10.23 -10.36
C GLU A 580 7.02 -10.94 -10.33
N ALA A 581 6.01 -10.28 -9.77
CA ALA A 581 4.63 -10.75 -9.78
C ALA A 581 3.69 -9.59 -10.09
N GLY A 582 2.65 -9.86 -10.87
CA GLY A 582 1.62 -8.89 -11.23
C GLY A 582 0.24 -9.38 -10.82
N PHE A 583 -0.60 -8.43 -10.38
CA PHE A 583 -2.00 -8.67 -10.03
C PHE A 583 -2.92 -7.66 -10.75
N PRO A 584 -3.02 -7.68 -12.10
CA PRO A 584 -3.78 -6.66 -12.81
C PRO A 584 -5.29 -6.86 -12.69
N ILE A 585 -5.98 -5.74 -12.44
CA ILE A 585 -7.43 -5.61 -12.54
C ILE A 585 -7.79 -4.58 -13.62
N SER A 586 -8.14 -5.06 -14.81
CA SER A 586 -8.31 -4.24 -16.01
C SER A 586 -7.08 -3.36 -16.27
N ALA A 587 -7.20 -2.03 -16.08
CA ALA A 587 -6.11 -1.07 -16.29
C ALA A 587 -5.32 -0.71 -15.01
N TYR A 588 -5.68 -1.31 -13.87
CA TYR A 588 -5.12 -1.01 -12.55
C TYR A 588 -4.28 -2.18 -12.02
N SER A 589 -3.36 -1.91 -11.10
CA SER A 589 -2.68 -2.92 -10.28
C SER A 589 -3.18 -2.75 -8.84
N GLY A 590 -4.37 -3.26 -8.56
CA GLY A 590 -5.20 -2.69 -7.50
C GLY A 590 -6.52 -3.39 -7.19
N GLY A 591 -7.41 -2.64 -6.54
CA GLY A 591 -8.76 -3.09 -6.20
C GLY A 591 -9.76 -1.93 -6.22
N VAL A 592 -10.98 -2.22 -6.68
CA VAL A 592 -12.03 -1.22 -6.92
C VAL A 592 -13.33 -1.62 -6.25
N THR A 593 -14.01 -0.66 -5.62
CA THR A 593 -15.33 -0.89 -5.03
C THR A 593 -16.39 -1.17 -6.11
N VAL A 594 -17.34 -2.01 -5.77
CA VAL A 594 -18.41 -2.48 -6.65
C VAL A 594 -19.74 -1.98 -6.12
N GLU A 595 -20.63 -1.64 -7.05
CA GLU A 595 -21.95 -1.12 -6.71
C GLU A 595 -22.85 -2.28 -6.23
N PRO A 596 -23.70 -2.05 -5.21
CA PRO A 596 -24.79 -2.97 -4.91
C PRO A 596 -25.73 -3.07 -6.12
N SER A 597 -26.22 -4.27 -6.41
CA SER A 597 -27.29 -4.44 -7.41
C SER A 597 -28.52 -3.64 -6.98
N ALA A 598 -29.16 -2.95 -7.93
CA ALA A 598 -30.39 -2.22 -7.67
C ALA A 598 -31.51 -3.22 -7.34
N GLY A 599 -31.77 -3.42 -6.05
CA GLY A 599 -32.91 -4.22 -5.61
C GLY A 599 -34.21 -3.64 -6.16
N THR A 600 -34.98 -4.45 -6.87
CA THR A 600 -36.32 -4.11 -7.42
C THR A 600 -37.42 -4.07 -6.36
N GLY A 601 -37.08 -3.73 -5.11
CA GLY A 601 -38.05 -3.62 -4.03
C GLY A 601 -38.93 -2.40 -4.23
N GLU A 602 -40.10 -2.60 -4.85
CA GLU A 602 -41.21 -1.65 -4.74
C GLU A 602 -41.42 -1.29 -3.26
N SER A 603 -41.61 -0.01 -2.98
CA SER A 603 -42.00 0.49 -1.67
C SER A 603 -43.40 -0.04 -1.33
N GLY A 604 -43.45 -1.25 -0.79
CA GLY A 604 -44.66 -1.86 -0.28
C GLY A 604 -45.27 -0.99 0.82
N ALA A 605 -46.51 -0.58 0.59
CA ALA A 605 -47.31 0.17 1.54
C ALA A 605 -47.39 -0.55 2.90
N GLY A 606 -47.15 0.22 3.97
CA GLY A 606 -47.76 0.03 5.29
C GLY A 606 -47.70 -1.38 5.88
N ASN A 607 -46.76 -1.53 6.82
CA ASN A 607 -46.75 -2.52 7.90
C ASN A 607 -46.11 -3.88 7.56
N THR A 608 -45.11 -4.23 8.37
CA THR A 608 -44.29 -5.45 8.42
C THR A 608 -43.02 -5.51 7.55
N THR A 609 -41.88 -5.49 8.25
CA THR A 609 -40.49 -5.73 7.80
C THR A 609 -39.79 -4.52 7.17
N TYR A 610 -38.97 -3.86 8.00
CA TYR A 610 -38.05 -2.78 7.65
C TYR A 610 -37.16 -3.20 6.46
N GLY A 611 -37.29 -2.46 5.35
CA GLY A 611 -36.46 -2.60 4.15
C GLY A 611 -35.03 -2.14 4.40
N GLY A 612 -34.18 -3.06 4.84
CA GLY A 612 -32.79 -3.09 4.40
C GLY A 612 -32.74 -3.80 3.05
N SER A 613 -31.68 -3.55 2.26
CA SER A 613 -31.38 -4.39 1.09
C SER A 613 -31.53 -5.85 1.53
N GLY A 614 -32.46 -6.56 0.89
CA GLY A 614 -32.72 -7.95 1.19
C GLY A 614 -31.40 -8.70 1.17
N VAL A 615 -31.15 -9.43 2.24
CA VAL A 615 -30.22 -10.54 2.28
C VAL A 615 -30.59 -11.44 1.11
N GLY A 616 -29.90 -11.28 -0.01
CA GLY A 616 -30.21 -11.95 -1.25
C GLY A 616 -29.58 -13.33 -1.22
N THR A 617 -30.22 -14.29 -1.87
CA THR A 617 -29.68 -15.63 -2.10
C THR A 617 -28.56 -15.64 -3.16
N SER A 618 -27.89 -14.50 -3.37
CA SER A 618 -26.88 -14.33 -4.42
C SER A 618 -25.52 -14.84 -3.92
N LEU A 619 -24.78 -15.54 -4.78
CA LEU A 619 -23.43 -16.05 -4.51
C LEU A 619 -22.36 -14.93 -4.33
N GLY A 620 -22.78 -13.67 -4.20
CA GLY A 620 -21.93 -12.50 -3.92
C GLY A 620 -22.21 -11.78 -2.59
N ASP A 621 -23.19 -12.21 -1.79
CA ASP A 621 -23.56 -11.51 -0.56
C ASP A 621 -22.62 -11.87 0.61
N ILE A 622 -22.31 -10.88 1.46
CA ILE A 622 -21.47 -11.04 2.68
C ILE A 622 -22.10 -12.02 3.67
N TYR A 623 -23.42 -12.20 3.62
CA TYR A 623 -24.16 -13.19 4.40
C TYR A 623 -25.08 -13.99 3.48
N ASN A 624 -24.89 -15.31 3.48
CA ASN A 624 -25.67 -16.26 2.70
C ASN A 624 -26.80 -16.85 3.57
N ILE A 625 -28.05 -16.49 3.24
CA ILE A 625 -29.24 -16.94 3.97
C ILE A 625 -29.51 -18.44 3.84
N GLY A 626 -29.09 -19.07 2.74
CA GLY A 626 -29.31 -20.49 2.46
C GLY A 626 -28.41 -21.41 3.28
N THR A 627 -27.25 -20.91 3.72
CA THR A 627 -26.26 -21.64 4.52
C THR A 627 -26.09 -21.09 5.93
N GLY A 628 -26.72 -19.95 6.27
CA GLY A 628 -26.59 -19.30 7.58
C GLY A 628 -25.17 -18.80 7.88
N SER A 629 -24.39 -18.49 6.83
CA SER A 629 -22.95 -18.25 6.93
C SER A 629 -22.56 -16.88 6.37
N GLY A 630 -21.56 -16.24 6.96
CA GLY A 630 -21.11 -14.89 6.61
C GLY A 630 -21.37 -13.87 7.73
N THR A 631 -20.99 -12.62 7.52
CA THR A 631 -21.11 -11.59 8.55
C THR A 631 -22.54 -11.04 8.54
N ILE A 632 -23.33 -11.39 9.55
CA ILE A 632 -24.54 -10.62 9.88
C ILE A 632 -24.03 -9.29 10.44
N ALA A 633 -24.21 -8.19 9.70
CA ALA A 633 -24.02 -6.87 10.28
C ALA A 633 -24.87 -6.80 11.55
N GLU A 634 -24.29 -6.43 12.69
CA GLU A 634 -25.03 -6.40 13.96
C GLU A 634 -26.17 -5.36 13.84
N ILE A 635 -27.40 -5.84 13.58
CA ILE A 635 -28.56 -5.00 13.21
C ILE A 635 -29.17 -4.30 14.44
N THR A 636 -28.66 -4.56 15.65
CA THR A 636 -29.29 -4.08 16.89
C THR A 636 -28.33 -3.20 17.69
N ALA A 637 -28.26 -1.92 17.31
CA ALA A 637 -27.71 -0.92 18.20
C ALA A 637 -28.57 -0.78 19.45
N THR A 638 -27.94 -0.64 20.63
CA THR A 638 -28.65 -0.26 21.85
C THR A 638 -29.35 1.08 21.64
N ILE A 639 -30.56 1.24 22.21
CA ILE A 639 -31.41 2.45 22.07
C ILE A 639 -30.63 3.75 22.38
N THR A 640 -29.63 3.67 23.27
CA THR A 640 -28.74 4.77 23.61
C THR A 640 -27.86 5.25 22.44
N ALA A 641 -27.41 4.34 21.56
CA ALA A 641 -26.57 4.67 20.40
C ALA A 641 -27.39 5.22 19.20
N GLN A 642 -28.65 4.79 19.05
CA GLN A 642 -29.58 5.37 18.07
C GLN A 642 -29.93 6.83 18.40
N ASN A 643 -30.15 7.13 19.68
CA ASN A 643 -30.46 8.49 20.14
C ASN A 643 -29.25 9.44 20.12
N ALA A 644 -28.03 8.91 20.02
CA ALA A 644 -26.80 9.69 19.94
C ALA A 644 -26.34 9.99 18.50
N GLY A 645 -27.02 9.44 17.48
CA GLY A 645 -26.62 9.61 16.07
C GLY A 645 -25.30 8.94 15.70
N ILE A 646 -24.94 7.83 16.37
CA ILE A 646 -23.60 7.20 16.27
C ILE A 646 -23.56 6.00 15.28
N ASN A 647 -24.63 5.68 14.55
CA ASN A 647 -24.60 4.56 13.59
C ASN A 647 -24.71 5.00 12.13
N SER A 648 -23.69 4.64 11.34
CA SER A 648 -23.63 4.77 9.88
C SER A 648 -24.44 3.67 9.20
N TYR A 649 -25.63 3.99 8.69
CA TYR A 649 -26.31 3.15 7.70
C TYR A 649 -25.95 3.65 6.30
N GLN A 650 -25.31 2.79 5.51
CA GLN A 650 -25.14 3.01 4.08
C GLN A 650 -26.26 2.30 3.33
N THR A 651 -27.29 3.05 2.94
CA THR A 651 -28.15 2.64 1.83
C THR A 651 -27.80 3.53 0.64
N ALA A 652 -27.25 2.91 -0.41
CA ALA A 652 -26.81 3.59 -1.63
C ALA A 652 -27.96 4.21 -2.46
N ASN A 653 -29.21 4.12 -1.99
CA ASN A 653 -30.40 4.68 -2.63
C ASN A 653 -31.35 5.27 -1.59
N GLY A 654 -31.32 6.60 -1.42
CA GLY A 654 -32.40 7.36 -0.82
C GLY A 654 -32.57 7.26 0.71
N PHE A 655 -33.26 8.27 1.24
CA PHE A 655 -33.49 8.54 2.65
C PHE A 655 -34.36 7.44 3.30
N THR A 656 -33.85 6.69 4.27
CA THR A 656 -34.66 5.82 5.14
C THR A 656 -34.64 6.32 6.58
N GLY A 657 -35.63 5.95 7.39
CA GLY A 657 -35.81 6.45 8.78
C GLY A 657 -34.68 6.15 9.78
N GLY A 658 -33.59 5.50 9.35
CA GLY A 658 -32.34 5.33 10.11
C GLY A 658 -31.16 6.17 9.60
N THR A 659 -31.37 7.04 8.61
CA THR A 659 -30.30 7.89 8.03
C THR A 659 -30.11 9.12 8.92
N THR A 660 -29.08 9.12 9.78
CA THR A 660 -28.67 10.37 10.45
C THR A 660 -27.75 11.20 9.54
N ALA A 661 -28.19 12.44 9.33
CA ALA A 661 -27.56 13.50 8.54
C ALA A 661 -26.19 13.97 9.10
N SER A 662 -25.30 14.43 8.20
CA SER A 662 -24.12 15.26 8.48
C SER A 662 -23.17 14.75 9.59
N GLY A 663 -22.08 14.07 9.23
CA GLY A 663 -20.99 13.76 10.17
C GLY A 663 -20.26 12.43 9.99
N ASP A 664 -20.79 11.51 9.16
CA ASP A 664 -20.11 10.26 8.79
C ASP A 664 -19.13 10.53 7.62
N PRO A 665 -17.81 10.36 7.81
CA PRO A 665 -16.82 10.57 6.75
C PRO A 665 -17.13 9.79 5.47
N VAL A 666 -17.65 8.57 5.55
CA VAL A 666 -17.88 7.77 4.34
C VAL A 666 -19.06 8.33 3.55
N ASN A 667 -20.14 8.72 4.22
CA ASN A 667 -21.29 9.39 3.60
C ASN A 667 -20.93 10.76 3.01
N MET A 668 -20.03 11.50 3.68
CA MET A 668 -19.51 12.78 3.19
C MET A 668 -18.67 12.59 1.92
N VAL A 669 -17.91 11.51 1.83
CA VAL A 669 -17.09 11.22 0.65
C VAL A 669 -17.96 10.69 -0.49
N THR A 670 -18.93 9.79 -0.26
CA THR A 670 -19.74 9.17 -1.32
C THR A 670 -20.80 10.10 -1.94
N GLY A 671 -21.11 11.23 -1.30
CA GLY A 671 -21.95 12.29 -1.89
C GLY A 671 -23.43 12.27 -1.50
N ASN A 672 -23.80 11.65 -0.37
CA ASN A 672 -25.19 11.65 0.13
C ASN A 672 -25.70 13.02 0.63
N LEU A 673 -25.01 14.12 0.35
CA LEU A 673 -25.33 15.48 0.82
C LEU A 673 -26.05 16.34 -0.22
N ILE A 674 -26.35 15.79 -1.40
CA ILE A 674 -26.79 16.61 -2.55
C ILE A 674 -28.26 17.02 -2.47
N HIS A 675 -29.08 16.42 -1.61
CA HIS A 675 -30.50 16.75 -1.53
C HIS A 675 -30.88 17.61 -0.33
N ASN A 676 -31.19 18.87 -0.61
CA ASN A 676 -32.22 19.61 0.12
C ASN A 676 -33.50 19.44 -0.71
N GLU A 677 -34.32 18.43 -0.40
CA GLU A 677 -35.63 18.30 -1.04
C GLU A 677 -36.48 19.51 -0.61
N ARG A 678 -36.68 20.46 -1.53
CA ARG A 678 -37.88 21.30 -1.48
C ARG A 678 -38.93 20.52 -2.23
N ASP A 679 -39.96 20.08 -1.50
CA ASP A 679 -41.17 19.50 -2.07
C ASP A 679 -41.57 20.27 -3.33
N ILE A 680 -41.83 19.52 -4.40
CA ILE A 680 -42.47 20.04 -5.61
C ILE A 680 -43.81 20.62 -5.16
N ALA A 681 -43.96 21.94 -5.29
CA ALA A 681 -45.23 22.64 -5.10
C ALA A 681 -46.14 22.48 -6.32
#